data_AF-A0A4P5SSF6-F1
#
_entry.id   AF-A0A4P5SSF6-F1
#
_cell.length_a   1.000
_cell.length_b   1.000
_cell.length_c   1.000
_cell.angle_alpha   90.00
_cell.angle_beta   90.00
_cell.angle_gamma   90.00
#
_symmetry.space_group_name_H-M   'P 1'
#
loop_
_entity.id
_entity.type
_entity.pdbx_description
1 polymer ?
#
loop_
_entity_poly.entity_id
_entity_poly.type
_entity_poly.pdbx_seq_one_letter_code
_entity_poly.pdbx_strand_id
1 'polypeptide(L)'
;MTTKTEVARAKRVLIAGIYHETHTFTPGRATLADFTILRGGDFWNAMGEPSPLGGVMETAHALGWEVVPAIDYRAFPCGIVEDTVLEAWWSEFHEAAKTTLEAGDIHGVYLVLHGAMATQSYPDVEGELLERIRSIAGLSSVPIGGVTDLHANISPRMALHSNALITYHANPHTDAKERAVQAAHTLHRMLESERPAKTYWKQPPLVLAPSHTGTADEPMRTLEAMARRMEAEHADVYAVNVHAGFSFADTVHTGVSFTVNTVGEEAEAQRLLETLCLTVMRTPAGGSTDEMSVETAMARLTEYEAGPILLIEPSDNIGAGAPGEGVSLLKAFITHKVGNSGVIINDAEAVSTLSSAALGERRVVRIGGNSSPLYEAGCEIEVELVSQSDGRFTIEDPHSHIASMLGWQIHMGACAVVRHAGVTILLTTKPTPPFDLGQWRSQGVDPEKLFAIGVKAAVAHRQAYNPIARASLYVNTPGPCTSNTTAFPYRLLRRPICPLSSLPTSVYSVEVLPSGEPVTLRPLQSDDSERFTEYVLNLSVETKSRYGPHPFDRATAEAICETLNPKEMLRMVATVSRNGEERIIAYVLLKMSVLDGDRKRYGILGMPLHSETDCTLAPSVADDYQNQGVGSVMMRHLLNLAPQLGRQRIVLWGGVQAPNERAVHFYTRWGFRKVGEFFTDKNNYDMILDLPTR
;
A
#
# COMPACT_ATOMS: atom_id res chain seq x y z
N MET A 1 17.63 30.65 51.96
CA MET A 1 17.30 30.72 50.52
C MET A 1 16.46 29.52 50.21
N THR A 2 15.16 29.74 50.07
CA THR A 2 14.14 28.73 49.78
C THR A 2 14.29 28.29 48.32
N THR A 3 14.63 27.01 48.13
CA THR A 3 14.55 26.32 46.84
C THR A 3 13.09 26.30 46.40
N LYS A 4 12.75 27.14 45.41
CA LYS A 4 11.49 27.03 44.67
C LYS A 4 11.55 25.70 43.91
N THR A 5 10.78 24.73 44.38
CA THR A 5 10.37 23.59 43.58
C THR A 5 9.57 24.14 42.41
N GLU A 6 10.19 24.22 41.23
CA GLU A 6 9.51 24.60 40.00
C GLU A 6 8.51 23.48 39.69
N VAL A 7 7.22 23.74 39.93
CA VAL A 7 6.16 22.82 39.54
C VAL A 7 6.23 22.74 38.02
N ALA A 8 6.59 21.59 37.46
CA ALA A 8 6.65 21.39 36.02
C ALA A 8 5.30 21.79 35.42
N ARG A 9 5.30 22.84 34.59
CA ARG A 9 4.09 23.36 33.96
C ARG A 9 3.52 22.28 33.03
N ALA A 10 2.22 22.01 33.14
CA ALA A 10 1.52 21.06 32.28
C ALA A 10 1.78 21.40 30.80
N LYS A 11 2.02 20.36 29.98
CA LYS A 11 2.26 20.52 28.54
C LYS A 11 0.93 20.80 27.85
N ARG A 12 0.79 21.98 27.27
CA ARG A 12 -0.38 22.39 26.51
C ARG A 12 -0.36 21.80 25.10
N VAL A 13 -1.34 20.95 24.78
CA VAL A 13 -1.38 20.22 23.50
C VAL A 13 -2.72 20.49 22.81
N LEU A 14 -2.64 20.96 21.57
CA LEU A 14 -3.80 21.14 20.70
C LEU A 14 -4.17 19.78 20.09
N ILE A 15 -5.42 19.34 20.23
CA ILE A 15 -5.91 18.08 19.66
C ILE A 15 -6.97 18.39 18.61
N ALA A 16 -6.81 17.85 17.41
CA ALA A 16 -7.77 17.99 16.32
C ALA A 16 -7.90 16.70 15.51
N GLY A 17 -9.00 16.54 14.78
CA GLY A 17 -9.19 15.41 13.87
C GLY A 17 -9.94 15.78 12.61
N ILE A 18 -9.54 15.15 11.50
CA ILE A 18 -10.27 15.19 10.24
C ILE A 18 -10.14 13.82 9.58
N TYR A 19 -11.26 13.12 9.46
CA TYR A 19 -11.28 11.72 9.09
C TYR A 19 -12.30 11.48 7.98
N HIS A 20 -11.77 11.25 6.77
CA HIS A 20 -12.54 10.84 5.62
C HIS A 20 -11.61 10.12 4.62
N GLU A 21 -12.11 9.04 4.01
CA GLU A 21 -11.46 8.35 2.90
C GLU A 21 -12.19 8.71 1.61
N THR A 22 -11.52 9.43 0.70
CA THR A 22 -12.18 9.93 -0.50
C THR A 22 -12.06 8.98 -1.67
N HIS A 23 -13.17 8.36 -2.07
CA HIS A 23 -13.28 7.59 -3.31
C HIS A 23 -13.52 8.53 -4.50
N THR A 24 -12.48 8.80 -5.30
CA THR A 24 -12.53 9.83 -6.35
C THR A 24 -13.26 9.39 -7.61
N PHE A 25 -13.57 8.09 -7.74
CA PHE A 25 -14.25 7.52 -8.91
C PHE A 25 -15.76 7.29 -8.70
N THR A 26 -16.29 7.54 -7.50
CA THR A 26 -17.72 7.39 -7.23
C THR A 26 -18.44 8.72 -7.48
N PRO A 27 -19.71 8.67 -7.93
CA PRO A 27 -20.53 9.86 -8.03
C PRO A 27 -20.88 10.41 -6.64
N GLY A 28 -21.26 11.69 -6.59
CA GLY A 28 -21.63 12.37 -5.35
C GLY A 28 -20.49 13.19 -4.74
N ARG A 29 -20.84 13.95 -3.71
CA ARG A 29 -19.91 14.78 -2.94
C ARG A 29 -20.22 14.65 -1.46
N ALA A 30 -19.17 14.60 -0.64
CA ALA A 30 -19.32 14.74 0.79
C ALA A 30 -19.46 16.24 1.13
N THR A 31 -20.54 16.58 1.82
CA THR A 31 -20.85 17.93 2.28
C THR A 31 -20.70 18.00 3.81
N LEU A 32 -20.78 19.19 4.39
CA LEU A 32 -20.72 19.34 5.85
C LEU A 32 -21.80 18.53 6.59
N ALA A 33 -22.95 18.27 5.96
CA ALA A 33 -24.04 17.50 6.55
C ALA A 33 -23.71 16.00 6.72
N ASP A 34 -22.70 15.51 6.00
CA ASP A 34 -22.24 14.12 6.06
C ASP A 34 -21.22 13.90 7.21
N PHE A 35 -20.71 14.98 7.80
CA PHE A 35 -19.72 14.93 8.88
C PHE A 35 -20.38 15.00 10.26
N THR A 36 -20.00 14.08 11.13
CA THR A 36 -20.16 14.22 12.58
C THR A 36 -19.06 15.12 13.10
N ILE A 37 -19.44 16.15 13.86
CA ILE A 37 -18.51 17.19 14.33
C ILE A 37 -18.54 17.24 15.85
N LEU A 38 -17.37 17.07 16.48
CA LEU A 38 -17.20 17.19 17.94
C LEU A 38 -16.46 18.49 18.27
N ARG A 39 -16.93 19.23 19.27
CA ARG A 39 -16.36 20.53 19.68
C ARG A 39 -16.12 20.60 21.18
N GLY A 40 -15.05 21.28 21.59
CA GLY A 40 -14.84 21.67 22.97
C GLY A 40 -15.00 20.52 23.96
N GLY A 41 -16.04 20.60 24.80
CA GLY A 41 -16.36 19.59 25.81
C GLY A 41 -16.63 18.18 25.25
N ASP A 42 -17.08 18.06 23.99
CA ASP A 42 -17.46 16.79 23.37
C ASP A 42 -16.27 15.81 23.26
N PHE A 43 -15.04 16.32 23.18
CA PHE A 43 -13.83 15.50 23.16
C PHE A 43 -13.73 14.61 24.40
N TRP A 44 -14.18 15.10 25.56
CA TRP A 44 -14.12 14.34 26.81
C TRP A 44 -15.15 13.21 26.84
N ASN A 45 -16.22 13.28 26.03
CA ASN A 45 -17.18 12.20 25.89
C ASN A 45 -16.59 10.99 25.13
N ALA A 46 -15.55 11.21 24.31
CA ALA A 46 -14.86 10.13 23.62
C ALA A 46 -13.97 9.30 24.57
N MET A 47 -13.67 9.78 25.77
CA MET A 47 -12.93 9.01 26.77
C MET A 47 -13.70 7.73 27.12
N GLY A 48 -13.04 6.57 27.05
CA GLY A 48 -13.67 5.26 27.21
C GLY A 48 -14.16 4.64 25.89
N GLU A 49 -14.17 5.39 24.78
CA GLU A 49 -14.50 4.84 23.48
C GLU A 49 -13.34 4.03 22.89
N PRO A 50 -13.63 2.98 22.09
CA PRO A 50 -12.65 2.22 21.32
C PRO A 50 -12.23 2.96 20.03
N SER A 51 -12.09 4.29 20.10
CA SER A 51 -11.76 5.15 18.96
C SER A 51 -10.37 5.78 19.13
N PRO A 52 -9.72 6.24 18.03
CA PRO A 52 -8.48 6.99 18.11
C PRO A 52 -8.57 8.25 18.98
N LEU A 53 -9.71 8.96 18.94
CA LEU A 53 -9.93 10.13 19.79
C LEU A 53 -10.03 9.70 21.26
N GLY A 54 -10.77 8.64 21.57
CA GLY A 54 -10.83 8.09 22.92
C GLY A 54 -9.46 7.71 23.47
N GLY A 55 -8.63 7.04 22.65
CA GLY A 55 -7.26 6.66 23.00
C GLY A 55 -6.37 7.86 23.33
N VAL A 56 -6.35 8.90 22.49
CA VAL A 56 -5.54 10.10 22.79
C VAL A 56 -6.08 10.86 24.01
N MET A 57 -7.40 10.98 24.18
CA MET A 57 -7.97 11.70 25.31
C MET A 57 -7.68 11.02 26.66
N GLU A 58 -7.78 9.69 26.71
CA GLU A 58 -7.37 8.89 27.89
C GLU A 58 -5.88 9.08 28.19
N THR A 59 -5.03 9.00 27.16
CA THR A 59 -3.57 9.11 27.31
C THR A 59 -3.14 10.52 27.72
N ALA A 60 -3.72 11.55 27.12
CA ALA A 60 -3.44 12.94 27.43
C ALA A 60 -3.81 13.27 28.88
N HIS A 61 -4.93 12.73 29.38
CA HIS A 61 -5.31 12.85 30.77
C HIS A 61 -4.30 12.17 31.70
N ALA A 62 -3.88 10.94 31.38
CA ALA A 62 -2.90 10.19 32.17
C ALA A 62 -1.50 10.85 32.19
N LEU A 63 -1.10 11.49 31.10
CA LEU A 63 0.17 12.22 30.97
C LEU A 63 0.11 13.65 31.55
N GLY A 64 -1.03 14.09 32.06
CA GLY A 64 -1.21 15.43 32.65
C GLY A 64 -1.10 16.57 31.63
N TRP A 65 -1.51 16.34 30.38
CA TRP A 65 -1.56 17.40 29.37
C TRP A 65 -2.66 18.42 29.69
N GLU A 66 -2.37 19.69 29.44
CA GLU A 66 -3.41 20.72 29.30
C GLU A 66 -3.97 20.59 27.88
N VAL A 67 -5.01 19.76 27.73
CA VAL A 67 -5.64 19.49 26.43
C VAL A 67 -6.42 20.71 25.97
N VAL A 68 -6.13 21.14 24.74
CA VAL A 68 -6.91 22.13 24.02
C VAL A 68 -7.65 21.42 22.87
N PRO A 69 -8.95 21.12 23.04
CA PRO A 69 -9.75 20.52 21.97
C PRO A 69 -10.02 21.59 20.90
N ALA A 70 -9.42 21.43 19.71
CA ALA A 70 -9.66 22.33 18.59
C ALA A 70 -10.96 21.97 17.88
N ILE A 71 -10.96 20.89 17.11
CA ILE A 71 -12.11 20.45 16.31
C ILE A 71 -11.90 19.01 15.80
N ASP A 72 -12.95 18.17 15.74
CA ASP A 72 -12.89 16.82 15.15
C ASP A 72 -14.04 16.59 14.16
N TYR A 73 -13.72 16.32 12.90
CA TYR A 73 -14.67 16.10 11.79
C TYR A 73 -14.54 14.67 11.28
N ARG A 74 -15.64 13.91 11.26
CA ARG A 74 -15.62 12.50 10.81
C ARG A 74 -16.79 12.18 9.89
N ALA A 75 -16.50 11.52 8.77
CA ALA A 75 -17.51 10.99 7.86
C ALA A 75 -17.13 9.58 7.40
N PHE A 76 -18.14 8.80 7.01
CA PHE A 76 -17.89 7.55 6.30
C PHE A 76 -17.26 7.84 4.93
N PRO A 77 -16.42 6.93 4.41
CA PRO A 77 -15.89 6.99 3.06
C PRO A 77 -17.01 7.23 2.04
N CYS A 78 -16.81 8.21 1.17
CA CYS A 78 -17.68 8.44 0.02
C CYS A 78 -16.95 9.26 -1.06
N GLY A 79 -17.70 9.96 -1.91
CA GLY A 79 -17.16 10.73 -3.03
C GLY A 79 -16.30 11.93 -2.59
N ILE A 80 -15.85 12.72 -3.58
CA ILE A 80 -15.04 13.93 -3.37
C ILE A 80 -15.68 14.86 -2.33
N VAL A 81 -14.87 15.33 -1.36
CA VAL A 81 -15.33 16.28 -0.35
C VAL A 81 -15.41 17.70 -0.93
N GLU A 82 -16.40 18.47 -0.54
CA GLU A 82 -16.47 19.90 -0.86
C GLU A 82 -15.39 20.70 -0.14
N ASP A 83 -14.78 21.68 -0.83
CA ASP A 83 -13.76 22.55 -0.22
C ASP A 83 -14.29 23.29 1.02
N THR A 84 -15.60 23.54 1.08
CA THR A 84 -16.29 24.18 2.22
C THR A 84 -16.11 23.42 3.53
N VAL A 85 -15.98 22.08 3.50
CA VAL A 85 -15.74 21.26 4.70
C VAL A 85 -14.34 21.52 5.22
N LEU A 86 -13.34 21.51 4.34
CA LEU A 86 -11.95 21.78 4.68
C LEU A 86 -11.79 23.20 5.24
N GLU A 87 -12.37 24.19 4.58
CA GLU A 87 -12.27 25.59 5.02
C GLU A 87 -13.02 25.85 6.34
N ALA A 88 -14.14 25.16 6.59
CA ALA A 88 -14.83 25.22 7.88
C ALA A 88 -13.96 24.62 9.00
N TRP A 89 -13.41 23.43 8.79
CA TRP A 89 -12.48 22.80 9.73
C TRP A 89 -11.27 23.71 10.02
N TRP A 90 -10.66 24.27 8.96
CA TRP A 90 -9.50 25.14 9.07
C TRP A 90 -9.80 26.40 9.87
N SER A 91 -10.94 27.05 9.61
CA SER A 91 -11.37 28.23 10.35
C SER A 91 -11.48 27.96 11.85
N GLU A 92 -12.09 26.83 12.24
CA GLU A 92 -12.25 26.45 13.65
C GLU A 92 -10.91 26.07 14.31
N PHE A 93 -10.08 25.29 13.62
CA PHE A 93 -8.75 24.95 14.09
C PHE A 93 -7.88 26.20 14.30
N HIS A 94 -7.86 27.09 13.31
CA HIS A 94 -7.05 28.30 13.34
C HIS A 94 -7.46 29.22 14.49
N GLU A 95 -8.77 29.39 14.74
CA GLU A 95 -9.25 30.21 15.86
C GLU A 95 -8.89 29.59 17.22
N ALA A 96 -8.98 28.26 17.35
CA ALA A 96 -8.55 27.55 18.56
C ALA A 96 -7.04 27.73 18.81
N ALA A 97 -6.22 27.57 17.77
CA ALA A 97 -4.77 27.76 17.86
C ALA A 97 -4.42 29.21 18.25
N LYS A 98 -5.03 30.20 17.58
CA LYS A 98 -4.82 31.62 17.84
C LYS A 98 -5.20 32.00 19.27
N THR A 99 -6.41 31.67 19.70
CA THR A 99 -6.88 31.95 21.08
C THR A 99 -5.95 31.34 22.13
N THR A 100 -5.45 30.14 21.85
CA THR A 100 -4.54 29.44 22.75
C THR A 100 -3.19 30.12 22.83
N LEU A 101 -2.63 30.56 21.69
CA LEU A 101 -1.36 31.29 21.63
C LEU A 101 -1.43 32.65 22.33
N GLU A 102 -2.59 33.33 22.27
CA GLU A 102 -2.83 34.57 23.05
C GLU A 102 -2.79 34.31 24.57
N ALA A 103 -3.18 33.10 25.01
CA ALA A 103 -3.13 32.67 26.40
C ALA A 103 -1.79 32.00 26.80
N GLY A 104 -0.85 31.85 25.87
CA GLY A 104 0.50 31.29 26.10
C GLY A 104 0.87 30.13 25.17
N ASP A 105 2.05 29.58 25.37
CA ASP A 105 2.67 28.66 24.41
C ASP A 105 1.88 27.35 24.20
N ILE A 106 1.77 26.94 22.94
CA ILE A 106 1.37 25.58 22.55
C ILE A 106 2.64 24.74 22.49
N HIS A 107 2.67 23.62 23.21
CA HIS A 107 3.84 22.75 23.29
C HIS A 107 3.80 21.65 22.22
N GLY A 108 2.62 21.22 21.80
CA GLY A 108 2.45 20.17 20.78
C GLY A 108 1.11 20.27 20.06
N VAL A 109 1.05 19.64 18.89
CA VAL A 109 -0.21 19.39 18.17
C VAL A 109 -0.34 17.89 17.96
N TYR A 110 -1.50 17.36 18.32
CA TYR A 110 -1.89 15.97 18.07
C TYR A 110 -3.02 15.93 17.04
N LEU A 111 -2.83 15.17 15.96
CA LEU A 111 -3.82 15.03 14.89
C LEU A 111 -4.34 13.60 14.77
N VAL A 112 -5.67 13.45 14.66
CA VAL A 112 -6.33 12.21 14.24
C VAL A 112 -6.70 12.36 12.76
N LEU A 113 -5.96 11.69 11.88
CA LEU A 113 -6.11 11.83 10.43
C LEU A 113 -6.49 10.50 9.81
N HIS A 114 -7.21 10.53 8.68
CA HIS A 114 -7.26 9.35 7.81
C HIS A 114 -5.98 9.26 6.98
N GLY A 115 -5.63 10.33 6.25
CA GLY A 115 -4.48 10.39 5.34
C GLY A 115 -4.81 10.08 3.88
N ALA A 116 -6.10 9.97 3.53
CA ALA A 116 -6.56 9.74 2.16
C ALA A 116 -7.76 10.65 1.80
N MET A 117 -7.88 11.79 2.48
CA MET A 117 -8.91 12.77 2.16
C MET A 117 -8.49 13.61 0.95
N ALA A 118 -9.42 13.79 0.03
CA ALA A 118 -9.28 14.69 -1.11
C ALA A 118 -10.54 15.56 -1.25
N THR A 119 -10.33 16.83 -1.57
CA THR A 119 -11.39 17.76 -1.97
C THR A 119 -11.33 18.05 -3.48
N GLN A 120 -12.22 18.92 -3.95
CA GLN A 120 -12.22 19.41 -5.34
C GLN A 120 -10.91 20.10 -5.72
N SER A 121 -10.38 20.92 -4.80
CA SER A 121 -9.21 21.73 -5.05
C SER A 121 -7.92 21.12 -4.48
N TYR A 122 -8.03 20.24 -3.48
CA TYR A 122 -6.89 19.70 -2.75
C TYR A 122 -6.86 18.15 -2.83
N PRO A 123 -6.02 17.56 -3.69
CA PRO A 123 -5.86 16.10 -3.76
C PRO A 123 -5.05 15.51 -2.59
N ASP A 124 -4.38 16.36 -1.80
CA ASP A 124 -3.64 16.01 -0.59
C ASP A 124 -4.08 16.98 0.52
N VAL A 125 -5.20 16.66 1.19
CA VAL A 125 -5.80 17.52 2.22
C VAL A 125 -4.94 17.55 3.47
N GLU A 126 -4.46 16.41 3.93
CA GLU A 126 -3.67 16.31 5.14
C GLU A 126 -2.32 17.03 4.99
N GLY A 127 -1.66 16.93 3.83
CA GLY A 127 -0.46 17.71 3.52
C GLY A 127 -0.73 19.22 3.48
N GLU A 128 -1.86 19.65 2.89
CA GLU A 128 -2.32 21.04 2.92
C GLU A 128 -2.50 21.55 4.35
N LEU A 129 -3.21 20.80 5.19
CA LEU A 129 -3.45 21.17 6.58
C LEU A 129 -2.16 21.27 7.37
N LEU A 130 -1.27 20.28 7.26
CA LEU A 130 0.01 20.28 7.97
C LEU A 130 0.87 21.51 7.61
N GLU A 131 0.92 21.90 6.33
CA GLU A 131 1.63 23.11 5.92
C GLU A 131 0.96 24.39 6.45
N ARG A 132 -0.37 24.47 6.40
CA ARG A 132 -1.10 25.61 6.97
C ARG A 132 -0.86 25.74 8.48
N ILE A 133 -0.86 24.63 9.23
CA ILE A 133 -0.55 24.60 10.67
C ILE A 133 0.87 25.13 10.91
N ARG A 134 1.85 24.69 10.12
CA ARG A 134 3.25 25.16 10.22
C ARG A 134 3.41 26.65 9.94
N SER A 135 2.49 27.23 9.16
CA SER A 135 2.50 28.63 8.79
C SER A 135 1.91 29.55 9.88
N ILE A 136 1.26 29.00 10.91
CA ILE A 136 0.80 29.78 12.06
C ILE A 136 2.01 30.23 12.90
N ALA A 137 2.11 31.54 13.13
CA ALA A 137 3.16 32.11 13.98
C ALA A 137 3.08 31.49 15.39
N GLY A 138 4.17 30.90 15.86
CA GLY A 138 4.22 30.16 17.13
C GLY A 138 4.11 28.64 17.01
N LEU A 139 3.76 28.09 15.83
CA LEU A 139 3.66 26.63 15.61
C LEU A 139 4.72 26.06 14.65
N SER A 140 5.57 26.90 14.06
CA SER A 140 6.55 26.48 13.04
C SER A 140 7.55 25.43 13.54
N SER A 141 7.92 25.46 14.82
CA SER A 141 8.83 24.50 15.47
C SER A 141 8.16 23.55 16.46
N VAL A 142 6.86 23.69 16.70
CA VAL A 142 6.11 22.90 17.69
C VAL A 142 5.95 21.46 17.20
N PRO A 143 6.30 20.41 17.98
CA PRO A 143 6.12 19.03 17.54
C PRO A 143 4.68 18.71 17.10
N ILE A 144 4.54 18.16 15.90
CA ILE A 144 3.26 17.65 15.37
C ILE A 144 3.34 16.13 15.32
N GLY A 145 2.55 15.49 16.17
CA GLY A 145 2.36 14.05 16.19
C GLY A 145 0.91 13.67 15.92
N GLY A 146 0.64 12.39 15.78
CA GLY A 146 -0.73 11.96 15.52
C GLY A 146 -0.81 10.54 14.99
N VAL A 147 -2.01 10.19 14.54
CA VAL A 147 -2.30 8.87 13.98
C VAL A 147 -2.89 9.00 12.59
N THR A 148 -2.56 8.05 11.72
CA THR A 148 -3.08 7.91 10.35
C THR A 148 -3.63 6.51 10.11
N ASP A 149 -4.58 6.39 9.19
CA ASP A 149 -5.09 5.10 8.71
C ASP A 149 -4.01 4.36 7.90
N LEU A 150 -4.04 3.03 7.89
CA LEU A 150 -3.16 2.19 7.06
C LEU A 150 -3.35 2.43 5.56
N HIS A 151 -4.53 2.86 5.13
CA HIS A 151 -4.85 3.21 3.76
C HIS A 151 -4.41 4.63 3.37
N ALA A 152 -3.73 5.37 4.26
CA ALA A 152 -3.24 6.71 3.97
C ALA A 152 -2.37 6.76 2.69
N ASN A 153 -2.67 7.72 1.82
CA ASN A 153 -1.86 8.06 0.64
C ASN A 153 -0.81 9.11 1.01
N ILE A 154 0.14 8.72 1.87
CA ILE A 154 1.12 9.67 2.43
C ILE A 154 1.93 10.36 1.34
N SER A 155 1.95 11.69 1.40
CA SER A 155 2.74 12.54 0.52
C SER A 155 4.07 12.98 1.15
N PRO A 156 5.06 13.42 0.32
CA PRO A 156 6.25 14.11 0.82
C PRO A 156 5.92 15.34 1.66
N ARG A 157 4.80 16.02 1.36
CA ARG A 157 4.35 17.22 2.08
C ARG A 157 3.92 16.87 3.51
N MET A 158 3.19 15.77 3.69
CA MET A 158 2.83 15.26 5.01
C MET A 158 4.08 14.88 5.83
N ALA A 159 5.04 14.18 5.21
CA ALA A 159 6.29 13.81 5.87
C ALA A 159 7.11 15.05 6.27
N LEU A 160 7.22 16.04 5.40
CA LEU A 160 7.98 17.27 5.65
C LEU A 160 7.42 18.09 6.83
N HIS A 161 6.10 18.15 6.96
CA HIS A 161 5.44 19.03 7.92
C HIS A 161 5.02 18.34 9.23
N SER A 162 5.20 17.02 9.35
CA SER A 162 4.98 16.25 10.59
C SER A 162 6.29 15.83 11.27
N ASN A 163 6.23 15.42 12.54
CA ASN A 163 7.37 14.86 13.27
C ASN A 163 7.24 13.35 13.52
N ALA A 164 6.03 12.91 13.85
CA ALA A 164 5.71 11.50 14.03
C ALA A 164 4.20 11.24 13.89
N LEU A 165 3.76 10.93 12.67
CA LEU A 165 2.45 10.31 12.46
C LEU A 165 2.64 8.79 12.56
N ILE A 166 1.85 8.12 13.40
CA ILE A 166 1.87 6.67 13.59
C ILE A 166 0.71 6.05 12.82
N THR A 167 0.97 5.02 12.03
CA THR A 167 -0.06 4.37 11.22
C THR A 167 -0.70 3.21 11.95
N TYR A 168 -1.94 2.86 11.59
CA TYR A 168 -2.52 1.56 11.92
C TYR A 168 -1.62 0.42 11.44
N HIS A 169 -1.37 -0.59 12.27
CA HIS A 169 -0.55 -1.77 11.88
C HIS A 169 -1.43 -2.95 11.47
N ALA A 170 -2.75 -2.85 11.64
CA ALA A 170 -3.68 -3.93 11.31
C ALA A 170 -4.71 -3.51 10.24
N ASN A 171 -4.98 -4.43 9.31
CA ASN A 171 -6.17 -4.41 8.47
C ASN A 171 -6.81 -5.81 8.50
N PRO A 172 -7.98 -5.99 9.12
CA PRO A 172 -8.90 -4.96 9.67
C PRO A 172 -8.29 -4.09 10.78
N HIS A 173 -8.73 -2.81 10.90
CA HIS A 173 -8.21 -1.80 11.84
C HIS A 173 -8.59 -2.08 13.30
N THR A 174 -8.10 -3.20 13.81
CA THR A 174 -8.33 -3.69 15.18
C THR A 174 -7.46 -3.00 16.22
N ASP A 175 -6.48 -2.19 15.78
CA ASP A 175 -5.47 -1.54 16.62
C ASP A 175 -5.52 0.00 16.59
N ALA A 176 -6.59 0.59 16.06
CA ALA A 176 -6.68 2.03 15.81
C ALA A 176 -6.52 2.87 17.10
N LYS A 177 -7.14 2.43 18.20
CA LYS A 177 -7.02 3.08 19.51
C LYS A 177 -5.60 2.93 20.06
N GLU A 178 -5.03 1.74 19.99
CA GLU A 178 -3.69 1.41 20.47
C GLU A 178 -2.62 2.23 19.75
N ARG A 179 -2.77 2.46 18.44
CA ARG A 179 -1.86 3.30 17.66
C ARG A 179 -2.02 4.79 17.98
N ALA A 180 -3.23 5.25 18.29
CA ALA A 180 -3.43 6.61 18.79
C ALA A 180 -2.76 6.81 20.17
N VAL A 181 -2.86 5.83 21.07
CA VAL A 181 -2.15 5.83 22.36
C VAL A 181 -0.63 5.86 22.14
N GLN A 182 -0.10 5.03 21.25
CA GLN A 182 1.32 5.02 20.89
C GLN A 182 1.79 6.37 20.33
N ALA A 183 1.00 6.98 19.45
CA ALA A 183 1.29 8.32 18.91
C ALA A 183 1.33 9.38 20.01
N ALA A 184 0.43 9.32 20.99
CA ALA A 184 0.38 10.27 22.09
C ALA A 184 1.63 10.16 22.97
N HIS A 185 2.06 8.94 23.31
CA HIS A 185 3.32 8.70 24.00
C HIS A 185 4.54 9.14 23.18
N THR A 186 4.53 8.92 21.87
CA THR A 186 5.60 9.35 20.97
C THR A 186 5.70 10.88 20.92
N LEU A 187 4.56 11.57 20.83
CA LEU A 187 4.51 13.03 20.95
C LEU A 187 5.04 13.48 22.30
N HIS A 188 4.60 12.86 23.40
CA HIS A 188 5.08 13.20 24.74
C HIS A 188 6.60 13.11 24.86
N ARG A 189 7.19 12.01 24.36
CA ARG A 189 8.64 11.83 24.31
C ARG A 189 9.35 12.95 23.53
N MET A 190 8.73 13.47 22.46
CA MET A 190 9.24 14.64 21.74
C MET A 190 9.11 15.93 22.55
N LEU A 191 8.03 16.10 23.34
CA LEU A 191 7.82 17.27 24.20
C LEU A 191 8.79 17.35 25.39
N GLU A 192 9.43 16.23 25.73
CA GLU A 192 10.47 16.11 26.75
C GLU A 192 11.89 16.17 26.15
N SER A 193 12.02 16.05 24.83
CA SER A 193 13.29 16.07 24.11
C SER A 193 13.58 17.46 23.53
N GLU A 194 14.86 17.84 23.50
CA GLU A 194 15.32 19.04 22.76
C GLU A 194 15.42 18.80 21.25
N ARG A 195 15.37 17.52 20.81
CA ARG A 195 15.46 17.10 19.41
C ARG A 195 14.18 16.34 19.03
N PRO A 196 13.19 17.00 18.40
CA PRO A 196 12.01 16.30 17.90
C PRO A 196 12.39 15.38 16.74
N ALA A 197 11.62 14.30 16.56
CA ALA A 197 11.83 13.37 15.46
C ALA A 197 11.59 14.05 14.10
N LYS A 198 12.23 13.50 13.07
CA LYS A 198 11.95 13.81 11.67
C LYS A 198 11.30 12.61 11.01
N THR A 199 10.39 12.88 10.08
CA THR A 199 9.75 11.87 9.24
C THR A 199 10.49 11.79 7.90
N TYR A 200 11.04 10.62 7.59
CA TYR A 200 11.56 10.29 6.26
C TYR A 200 10.54 9.46 5.51
N TRP A 201 10.40 9.68 4.21
CA TRP A 201 9.37 9.06 3.39
C TRP A 201 9.96 8.46 2.12
N LYS A 202 9.39 7.32 1.71
CA LYS A 202 9.69 6.71 0.42
C LYS A 202 8.50 5.95 -0.12
N GLN A 203 8.38 5.96 -1.44
CA GLN A 203 7.24 5.35 -2.10
C GLN A 203 7.67 4.49 -3.29
N PRO A 204 7.42 3.17 -3.26
CA PRO A 204 7.56 2.33 -4.44
C PRO A 204 6.46 2.67 -5.48
N PRO A 205 6.68 2.34 -6.76
CA PRO A 205 5.68 2.52 -7.80
C PRO A 205 4.69 1.34 -7.81
N LEU A 206 3.91 1.19 -6.74
CA LEU A 206 2.96 0.09 -6.56
C LEU A 206 1.61 0.58 -5.99
N VAL A 207 0.52 0.15 -6.63
CA VAL A 207 -0.83 0.22 -6.09
C VAL A 207 -1.30 -1.21 -5.78
N LEU A 208 -1.70 -1.45 -4.54
CA LEU A 208 -2.33 -2.72 -4.16
C LEU A 208 -3.82 -2.69 -4.50
N ALA A 209 -4.37 -3.84 -4.89
CA ALA A 209 -5.81 -4.00 -4.87
C ALA A 209 -6.29 -4.07 -3.41
N PRO A 210 -7.52 -3.62 -3.10
CA PRO A 210 -8.05 -3.61 -1.73
C PRO A 210 -8.04 -4.99 -1.04
N SER A 211 -8.21 -6.07 -1.80
CA SER A 211 -8.14 -7.43 -1.27
C SER A 211 -6.74 -7.84 -0.79
N HIS A 212 -5.68 -7.13 -1.22
CA HIS A 212 -4.28 -7.38 -0.86
C HIS A 212 -3.75 -6.44 0.24
N THR A 213 -4.61 -5.62 0.84
CA THR A 213 -4.18 -4.72 1.94
C THR A 213 -4.34 -5.34 3.32
N GLY A 214 -4.78 -6.61 3.42
CA GLY A 214 -4.93 -7.32 4.69
C GLY A 214 -3.59 -7.67 5.32
N THR A 215 -3.38 -7.28 6.58
CA THR A 215 -2.07 -7.43 7.24
C THR A 215 -1.75 -8.86 7.70
N ALA A 216 -2.74 -9.75 7.62
CA ALA A 216 -2.54 -11.20 7.78
C ALA A 216 -2.00 -11.87 6.51
N ASP A 217 -2.07 -11.19 5.35
CA ASP A 217 -1.73 -11.72 4.04
C ASP A 217 -0.45 -11.06 3.48
N GLU A 218 0.16 -11.69 2.47
CA GLU A 218 1.27 -11.07 1.74
C GLU A 218 0.78 -9.98 0.77
N PRO A 219 1.52 -8.89 0.56
CA PRO A 219 2.86 -8.58 1.12
C PRO A 219 2.84 -7.94 2.52
N MET A 220 1.68 -7.52 3.00
CA MET A 220 1.56 -6.68 4.20
C MET A 220 2.10 -7.36 5.45
N ARG A 221 1.85 -8.67 5.62
CA ARG A 221 2.38 -9.46 6.73
C ARG A 221 3.90 -9.40 6.85
N THR A 222 4.61 -9.59 5.73
CA THR A 222 6.07 -9.49 5.71
C THR A 222 6.54 -8.08 6.01
N LEU A 223 5.91 -7.07 5.42
CA LEU A 223 6.29 -5.67 5.62
C LEU A 223 6.10 -5.21 7.06
N GLU A 224 4.97 -5.55 7.68
CA GLU A 224 4.70 -5.26 9.08
C GLU A 224 5.70 -5.95 10.00
N ALA A 225 5.96 -7.25 9.78
CA ALA A 225 6.97 -7.97 10.56
C ALA A 225 8.36 -7.34 10.46
N MET A 226 8.76 -6.89 9.27
CA MET A 226 10.01 -6.15 9.06
C MET A 226 10.01 -4.80 9.79
N ALA A 227 8.93 -4.03 9.69
CA ALA A 227 8.81 -2.73 10.36
C ALA A 227 8.95 -2.89 11.88
N ARG A 228 8.26 -3.86 12.49
CA ARG A 228 8.38 -4.16 13.93
C ARG A 228 9.82 -4.56 14.32
N ARG A 229 10.50 -5.34 13.48
CA ARG A 229 11.89 -5.73 13.71
C ARG A 229 12.84 -4.54 13.64
N MET A 230 12.68 -3.67 12.64
CA MET A 230 13.48 -2.44 12.49
C MET A 230 13.31 -1.53 13.71
N GLU A 231 12.11 -1.37 14.25
CA GLU A 231 11.93 -0.59 15.48
C GLU A 231 12.62 -1.21 16.69
N ALA A 232 12.68 -2.54 16.79
CA ALA A 232 13.35 -3.23 17.89
C ALA A 232 14.88 -3.16 17.79
N GLU A 233 15.44 -3.15 16.57
CA GLU A 233 16.89 -3.16 16.32
C GLU A 233 17.51 -1.75 16.35
N HIS A 234 16.72 -0.70 16.15
CA HIS A 234 17.20 0.68 16.02
C HIS A 234 16.58 1.60 17.10
N ALA A 235 17.30 1.84 18.20
CA ALA A 235 16.78 2.56 19.38
C ALA A 235 16.42 4.05 19.15
N ASP A 236 16.96 4.66 18.10
CA ASP A 236 16.69 6.02 17.67
C ASP A 236 15.45 6.15 16.78
N VAL A 237 14.93 5.04 16.26
CA VAL A 237 13.69 4.97 15.48
C VAL A 237 12.49 4.94 16.42
N TYR A 238 11.56 5.86 16.20
CA TYR A 238 10.33 5.98 16.99
C TYR A 238 9.21 5.15 16.37
N ALA A 239 9.13 5.13 15.04
CA ALA A 239 8.24 4.26 14.32
C ALA A 239 8.69 4.04 12.87
N VAL A 240 8.41 2.84 12.36
CA VAL A 240 8.47 2.48 10.95
C VAL A 240 7.04 2.14 10.51
N ASN A 241 6.44 3.00 9.70
CA ASN A 241 5.06 2.81 9.25
C ASN A 241 5.03 2.18 7.85
N VAL A 242 4.09 1.25 7.68
CA VAL A 242 3.72 0.66 6.39
C VAL A 242 2.33 1.18 6.02
N HIS A 243 2.25 1.92 4.92
CA HIS A 243 0.98 2.43 4.41
C HIS A 243 0.63 1.64 3.16
N ALA A 244 -0.50 0.94 3.15
CA ALA A 244 -0.96 0.21 1.97
C ALA A 244 -1.41 1.14 0.84
N GLY A 245 -1.82 2.36 1.20
CA GLY A 245 -2.43 3.33 0.31
C GLY A 245 -3.87 2.96 -0.06
N PHE A 246 -4.61 3.94 -0.56
CA PHE A 246 -6.01 3.80 -0.94
C PHE A 246 -6.16 3.90 -2.46
N SER A 247 -6.35 2.74 -3.10
CA SER A 247 -6.37 2.65 -4.56
C SER A 247 -7.48 3.45 -5.21
N PHE A 248 -8.60 3.70 -4.53
CA PHE A 248 -9.74 4.38 -5.15
C PHE A 248 -9.68 5.90 -5.13
N ALA A 249 -8.53 6.46 -4.75
CA ALA A 249 -8.25 7.88 -4.90
C ALA A 249 -7.29 8.13 -6.07
N ASP A 250 -7.66 9.01 -7.00
CA ASP A 250 -6.79 9.50 -8.07
C ASP A 250 -5.98 10.70 -7.56
N THR A 251 -4.89 10.43 -6.85
CA THR A 251 -3.95 11.44 -6.36
C THR A 251 -2.55 11.13 -6.85
N VAL A 252 -1.65 12.11 -6.83
CA VAL A 252 -0.24 11.94 -7.25
C VAL A 252 0.47 10.86 -6.40
N HIS A 253 0.08 10.75 -5.13
CA HIS A 253 0.72 9.89 -4.13
C HIS A 253 -0.10 8.65 -3.79
N THR A 254 -1.10 8.29 -4.61
CA THR A 254 -1.83 7.04 -4.40
C THR A 254 -0.91 5.82 -4.50
N GLY A 255 -1.06 4.89 -3.56
CA GLY A 255 -0.38 3.60 -3.52
C GLY A 255 0.52 3.41 -2.29
N VAL A 256 1.16 2.25 -2.22
CA VAL A 256 1.98 1.83 -1.07
C VAL A 256 3.05 2.87 -0.79
N SER A 257 3.26 3.21 0.48
CA SER A 257 4.35 4.09 0.93
C SER A 257 4.88 3.66 2.29
N PHE A 258 6.06 4.16 2.65
CA PHE A 258 6.69 3.88 3.94
C PHE A 258 7.19 5.18 4.55
N THR A 259 7.13 5.26 5.88
CA THR A 259 7.76 6.36 6.62
C THR A 259 8.57 5.85 7.82
N VAL A 260 9.71 6.50 8.08
CA VAL A 260 10.51 6.27 9.28
C VAL A 260 10.55 7.56 10.09
N ASN A 261 10.00 7.52 11.30
CA ASN A 261 10.07 8.61 12.27
C ASN A 261 11.27 8.35 13.18
N THR A 262 12.27 9.24 13.20
CA THR A 262 13.51 8.98 13.96
C THR A 262 14.16 10.28 14.44
N VAL A 263 14.92 10.19 15.53
CA VAL A 263 15.88 11.23 15.97
C VAL A 263 17.31 10.97 15.49
N GLY A 264 17.50 9.84 14.81
CA GLY A 264 18.76 9.36 14.24
C GLY A 264 19.16 10.04 12.94
N GLU A 265 20.14 9.43 12.28
CA GLU A 265 20.73 9.93 11.04
C GLU A 265 19.87 9.60 9.81
N GLU A 266 19.74 10.56 8.89
CA GLU A 266 18.97 10.43 7.65
C GLU A 266 19.41 9.21 6.82
N ALA A 267 20.71 8.95 6.75
CA ALA A 267 21.26 7.85 5.98
C ALA A 267 20.72 6.49 6.43
N GLU A 268 20.48 6.29 7.73
CA GLU A 268 19.91 5.05 8.23
C GLU A 268 18.42 4.93 7.89
N ALA A 269 17.65 6.00 8.12
CA ALA A 269 16.24 6.02 7.76
C ALA A 269 16.01 5.71 6.28
N GLN A 270 16.84 6.26 5.38
CA GLN A 270 16.79 5.99 3.94
C GLN A 270 17.12 4.52 3.60
N ARG A 271 18.04 3.87 4.33
CA ARG A 271 18.35 2.43 4.14
C ARG A 271 17.18 1.53 4.56
N LEU A 272 16.54 1.83 5.69
CA LEU A 272 15.36 1.09 6.16
C LEU A 272 14.21 1.21 5.14
N LEU A 273 13.95 2.43 4.67
CA LEU A 273 12.94 2.70 3.64
C LEU A 273 13.23 1.98 2.32
N GLU A 274 14.48 2.01 1.83
CA GLU A 274 14.87 1.26 0.63
C GLU A 274 14.64 -0.24 0.80
N THR A 275 14.96 -0.80 1.97
CA THR A 275 14.77 -2.23 2.25
C THR A 275 13.29 -2.64 2.17
N LEU A 276 12.38 -1.82 2.71
CA LEU A 276 10.93 -2.05 2.59
C LEU A 276 10.44 -1.91 1.15
N CYS A 277 10.87 -0.86 0.43
CA CYS A 277 10.55 -0.67 -0.98
C CYS A 277 10.99 -1.86 -1.84
N LEU A 278 12.23 -2.32 -1.67
CA LEU A 278 12.72 -3.48 -2.40
C LEU A 278 11.92 -4.74 -2.05
N THR A 279 11.55 -4.93 -0.78
CA THR A 279 10.81 -6.13 -0.35
C THR A 279 9.42 -6.20 -0.94
N VAL A 280 8.65 -5.11 -0.91
CA VAL A 280 7.31 -5.12 -1.51
C VAL A 280 7.38 -5.30 -3.02
N MET A 281 8.37 -4.72 -3.69
CA MET A 281 8.58 -4.88 -5.13
C MET A 281 9.02 -6.31 -5.53
N ARG A 282 9.53 -7.11 -4.59
CA ARG A 282 9.87 -8.53 -4.79
C ARG A 282 8.69 -9.46 -4.60
N THR A 283 7.68 -9.01 -3.87
CA THR A 283 6.51 -9.84 -3.58
C THR A 283 5.55 -9.71 -4.75
N PRO A 284 5.07 -10.80 -5.36
CA PRO A 284 4.08 -10.74 -6.43
C PRO A 284 2.83 -10.01 -5.95
N ALA A 285 2.75 -8.72 -6.25
CA ALA A 285 1.63 -7.87 -5.91
C ALA A 285 0.91 -7.52 -7.22
N GLY A 286 -0.22 -8.17 -7.49
CA GLY A 286 -1.15 -7.70 -8.52
C GLY A 286 -1.16 -8.41 -9.87
N GLY A 287 -1.22 -9.74 -9.90
CA GLY A 287 -1.47 -10.50 -11.15
C GLY A 287 -2.88 -11.07 -11.29
N SER A 288 -3.44 -11.61 -10.22
CA SER A 288 -4.79 -12.17 -10.17
C SER A 288 -5.34 -11.88 -8.79
N THR A 289 -6.50 -11.24 -8.70
CA THR A 289 -7.30 -11.35 -7.49
C THR A 289 -7.83 -12.78 -7.46
N ASP A 290 -7.81 -13.45 -6.31
CA ASP A 290 -8.41 -14.79 -6.15
C ASP A 290 -9.96 -14.73 -6.13
N GLU A 291 -10.52 -13.80 -6.91
CA GLU A 291 -11.95 -13.56 -7.03
C GLU A 291 -12.53 -14.43 -8.15
N MET A 292 -13.52 -15.24 -7.80
CA MET A 292 -14.20 -16.12 -8.75
C MET A 292 -15.44 -15.47 -9.33
N SER A 293 -15.94 -15.97 -10.47
CA SER A 293 -17.22 -15.52 -11.01
C SER A 293 -18.37 -15.87 -10.06
N VAL A 294 -19.47 -15.13 -10.15
CA VAL A 294 -20.71 -15.40 -9.40
C VAL A 294 -21.16 -16.86 -9.61
N GLU A 295 -21.15 -17.35 -10.85
CA GLU A 295 -21.57 -18.71 -11.18
C GLU A 295 -20.65 -19.76 -10.54
N THR A 296 -19.34 -19.51 -10.51
CA THR A 296 -18.38 -20.38 -9.85
C THR A 296 -18.64 -20.41 -8.34
N ALA A 297 -18.88 -19.25 -7.72
CA ALA A 297 -19.23 -19.18 -6.30
C ALA A 297 -20.52 -19.96 -6.00
N MET A 298 -21.57 -19.79 -6.82
CA MET A 298 -22.83 -20.53 -6.66
C MET A 298 -22.64 -22.05 -6.78
N ALA A 299 -21.81 -22.51 -7.73
CA ALA A 299 -21.49 -23.93 -7.87
C ALA A 299 -20.77 -24.46 -6.61
N ARG A 300 -19.80 -23.69 -6.08
CA ARG A 300 -19.06 -24.06 -4.87
C ARG A 300 -19.91 -24.09 -3.61
N LEU A 301 -21.02 -23.36 -3.54
CA LEU A 301 -21.93 -23.47 -2.39
C LEU A 301 -22.47 -24.89 -2.18
N THR A 302 -22.55 -25.69 -3.24
CA THR A 302 -22.99 -27.09 -3.14
C THR A 302 -21.97 -28.02 -2.46
N GLU A 303 -20.74 -27.55 -2.24
CA GLU A 303 -19.69 -28.26 -1.49
C GLU A 303 -19.95 -28.25 0.02
N TYR A 304 -20.91 -27.44 0.50
CA TYR A 304 -21.15 -27.22 1.93
C TYR A 304 -22.56 -27.67 2.35
N GLU A 305 -22.63 -28.45 3.44
CA GLU A 305 -23.89 -28.90 4.02
C GLU A 305 -24.49 -27.91 5.04
N ALA A 306 -23.66 -26.99 5.56
CA ALA A 306 -24.05 -26.00 6.57
C ALA A 306 -23.27 -24.68 6.40
N GLY A 307 -23.88 -23.59 6.84
CA GLY A 307 -23.33 -22.23 6.78
C GLY A 307 -22.98 -21.63 8.15
N PRO A 308 -22.75 -20.30 8.20
CA PRO A 308 -22.79 -19.37 7.07
C PRO A 308 -21.55 -19.47 6.17
N ILE A 309 -21.79 -19.57 4.86
CA ILE A 309 -20.77 -19.36 3.82
C ILE A 309 -20.80 -17.89 3.41
N LEU A 310 -19.68 -17.20 3.52
CA LEU A 310 -19.59 -15.80 3.15
C LEU A 310 -19.28 -15.67 1.65
N LEU A 311 -20.06 -14.88 0.94
CA LEU A 311 -19.76 -14.43 -0.42
C LEU A 311 -19.34 -12.96 -0.33
N ILE A 312 -18.04 -12.74 -0.46
CA ILE A 312 -17.43 -11.43 -0.29
C ILE A 312 -17.48 -10.69 -1.63
N GLU A 313 -17.96 -9.46 -1.62
CA GLU A 313 -18.15 -8.60 -2.78
C GLU A 313 -17.28 -7.33 -2.65
N PRO A 314 -15.97 -7.40 -2.97
CA PRO A 314 -15.06 -6.25 -2.86
C PRO A 314 -15.47 -5.06 -3.74
N SER A 315 -16.06 -5.34 -4.90
CA SER A 315 -16.57 -4.37 -5.88
C SER A 315 -17.62 -3.41 -5.32
N ASP A 316 -18.32 -3.78 -4.25
CA ASP A 316 -19.31 -2.96 -3.55
C ASP A 316 -18.91 -2.71 -2.09
N ASN A 317 -17.61 -2.53 -1.82
CA ASN A 317 -17.09 -2.27 -0.49
C ASN A 317 -17.52 -0.89 0.06
N ILE A 318 -18.54 -0.90 0.93
CA ILE A 318 -19.06 0.33 1.57
C ILE A 318 -17.99 1.05 2.38
N GLY A 319 -17.12 0.30 3.05
CA GLY A 319 -16.02 0.88 3.83
C GLY A 319 -14.90 1.48 2.98
N ALA A 320 -15.01 1.42 1.65
CA ALA A 320 -14.16 2.14 0.71
C ALA A 320 -14.94 3.18 -0.09
N GLY A 321 -16.18 3.49 0.30
CA GLY A 321 -17.00 4.52 -0.34
C GLY A 321 -17.95 4.04 -1.43
N ALA A 322 -18.16 2.72 -1.55
CA ALA A 322 -19.25 2.20 -2.39
C ALA A 322 -20.62 2.54 -1.77
N PRO A 323 -21.64 2.89 -2.58
CA PRO A 323 -23.01 3.08 -2.12
C PRO A 323 -23.66 1.89 -1.41
N GLY A 324 -23.20 0.65 -1.64
CA GLY A 324 -23.76 -0.54 -0.99
C GLY A 324 -25.08 -1.05 -1.58
N GLU A 325 -25.37 -0.68 -2.83
CA GLU A 325 -26.65 -0.97 -3.52
C GLU A 325 -26.57 -2.13 -4.52
N GLY A 326 -25.43 -2.83 -4.60
CA GLY A 326 -25.21 -3.91 -5.56
C GLY A 326 -26.13 -5.12 -5.33
N VAL A 327 -26.73 -5.63 -6.41
CA VAL A 327 -27.73 -6.72 -6.36
C VAL A 327 -27.28 -8.03 -6.97
N SER A 328 -26.03 -8.14 -7.43
CA SER A 328 -25.56 -9.33 -8.16
C SER A 328 -25.68 -10.60 -7.31
N LEU A 329 -25.29 -10.56 -6.04
CA LEU A 329 -25.46 -11.71 -5.14
C LEU A 329 -26.92 -11.99 -4.79
N LEU A 330 -27.76 -10.95 -4.64
CA LEU A 330 -29.21 -11.13 -4.44
C LEU A 330 -29.84 -11.91 -5.60
N LYS A 331 -29.59 -11.45 -6.84
CA LYS A 331 -30.08 -12.10 -8.05
C LYS A 331 -29.57 -13.52 -8.19
N ALA A 332 -28.30 -13.75 -7.87
CA ALA A 332 -27.70 -15.08 -7.89
C ALA A 332 -28.37 -16.03 -6.89
N PHE A 333 -28.59 -15.59 -5.64
CA PHE A 333 -29.29 -16.38 -4.63
C PHE A 333 -30.71 -16.74 -5.07
N ILE A 334 -31.46 -15.80 -5.65
CA ILE A 334 -32.81 -16.05 -6.17
C ILE A 334 -32.77 -17.05 -7.33
N THR A 335 -31.91 -16.82 -8.32
CA THR A 335 -31.82 -17.63 -9.55
C THR A 335 -31.41 -19.07 -9.25
N HIS A 336 -30.42 -19.25 -8.37
CA HIS A 336 -29.92 -20.56 -7.96
C HIS A 336 -30.71 -21.17 -6.79
N LYS A 337 -31.75 -20.49 -6.29
CA LYS A 337 -32.59 -20.94 -5.18
C LYS A 337 -31.79 -21.27 -3.92
N VAL A 338 -30.81 -20.43 -3.59
CA VAL A 338 -29.98 -20.56 -2.39
C VAL A 338 -30.85 -20.21 -1.18
N GLY A 339 -31.48 -21.23 -0.60
CA GLY A 339 -32.36 -21.08 0.55
C GLY A 339 -31.61 -20.61 1.79
N ASN A 340 -32.33 -19.90 2.67
CA ASN A 340 -31.82 -19.39 3.95
C ASN A 340 -30.56 -18.52 3.78
N SER A 341 -30.53 -17.69 2.75
CA SER A 341 -29.43 -16.76 2.47
C SER A 341 -29.77 -15.34 2.91
N GLY A 342 -28.77 -14.47 3.05
CA GLY A 342 -28.94 -13.08 3.46
C GLY A 342 -28.07 -12.08 2.70
N VAL A 343 -28.62 -10.90 2.41
CA VAL A 343 -27.88 -9.74 1.89
C VAL A 343 -28.34 -8.44 2.57
N ILE A 344 -27.43 -7.49 2.73
CA ILE A 344 -27.73 -6.12 3.15
C ILE A 344 -27.59 -5.21 1.93
N ILE A 345 -28.57 -4.35 1.69
CA ILE A 345 -28.60 -3.43 0.55
C ILE A 345 -28.99 -2.04 1.07
N ASN A 346 -28.15 -1.04 0.79
CA ASN A 346 -28.49 0.35 1.05
C ASN A 346 -29.40 0.87 -0.09
N ASP A 347 -30.68 1.07 0.23
CA ASP A 347 -31.69 1.53 -0.71
C ASP A 347 -32.82 2.28 0.03
N ALA A 348 -32.66 3.59 0.13
CA ALA A 348 -33.61 4.44 0.83
C ALA A 348 -34.98 4.49 0.13
N GLU A 349 -35.05 4.31 -1.19
CA GLU A 349 -36.30 4.30 -1.95
C GLU A 349 -37.10 3.02 -1.69
N ALA A 350 -36.42 1.88 -1.62
CA ALA A 350 -37.03 0.60 -1.24
C ALA A 350 -37.59 0.66 0.19
N VAL A 351 -36.83 1.22 1.15
CA VAL A 351 -37.32 1.43 2.53
C VAL A 351 -38.54 2.36 2.54
N SER A 352 -38.51 3.46 1.80
CA SER A 352 -39.62 4.41 1.69
C SER A 352 -40.88 3.74 1.14
N THR A 353 -40.74 2.90 0.11
CA THR A 353 -41.84 2.13 -0.50
C THR A 353 -42.49 1.16 0.49
N LEU A 354 -41.77 0.70 1.50
CA LEU A 354 -42.26 -0.21 2.53
C LEU A 354 -42.76 0.50 3.80
N SER A 355 -42.54 1.79 3.95
CA SER A 355 -42.85 2.55 5.18
C SER A 355 -44.32 2.46 5.63
N SER A 356 -45.25 2.28 4.69
CA SER A 356 -46.69 2.17 4.94
C SER A 356 -47.23 0.72 4.93
N ALA A 357 -46.37 -0.28 4.69
CA ALA A 357 -46.77 -1.67 4.63
C ALA A 357 -46.97 -2.27 6.03
N ALA A 358 -47.97 -3.14 6.19
CA ALA A 358 -48.14 -3.90 7.42
C ALA A 358 -47.13 -5.05 7.50
N LEU A 359 -46.77 -5.48 8.72
CA LEU A 359 -45.94 -6.69 8.89
C LEU A 359 -46.65 -7.90 8.27
N GLY A 360 -45.90 -8.71 7.51
CA GLY A 360 -46.41 -9.83 6.73
C GLY A 360 -47.07 -9.44 5.39
N GLU A 361 -47.22 -8.15 5.09
CA GLU A 361 -47.72 -7.69 3.79
C GLU A 361 -46.71 -8.02 2.69
N ARG A 362 -47.22 -8.43 1.52
CA ARG A 362 -46.43 -8.61 0.30
C ARG A 362 -46.56 -7.40 -0.60
N ARG A 363 -45.43 -6.86 -1.04
CA ARG A 363 -45.37 -5.69 -1.92
C ARG A 363 -44.29 -5.90 -2.98
N VAL A 364 -44.59 -5.49 -4.21
CA VAL A 364 -43.58 -5.43 -5.27
C VAL A 364 -42.71 -4.20 -5.03
N VAL A 365 -41.40 -4.42 -4.92
CA VAL A 365 -40.40 -3.38 -4.65
C VAL A 365 -39.25 -3.53 -5.63
N ARG A 366 -38.77 -2.39 -6.14
CA ARG A 366 -37.52 -2.31 -6.89
C ARG A 366 -36.37 -2.11 -5.90
N ILE A 367 -35.34 -2.93 -6.01
CA ILE A 367 -34.18 -2.91 -5.10
C ILE A 367 -32.89 -2.74 -5.90
N GLY A 368 -32.07 -1.79 -5.44
CA GLY A 368 -30.67 -1.54 -5.80
C GLY A 368 -30.40 -1.06 -7.23
N GLY A 369 -29.13 -0.87 -7.54
CA GLY A 369 -28.64 -0.49 -8.88
C GLY A 369 -29.21 0.82 -9.42
N ASN A 370 -29.38 1.83 -8.56
CA ASN A 370 -30.03 3.10 -8.88
C ASN A 370 -29.03 4.28 -9.03
N SER A 371 -27.81 4.19 -8.49
CA SER A 371 -26.88 5.34 -8.40
C SER A 371 -25.79 5.41 -9.48
N SER A 372 -25.46 4.30 -10.14
CA SER A 372 -24.32 4.26 -11.08
C SER A 372 -24.45 3.19 -12.17
N PRO A 373 -23.99 3.46 -13.41
CA PRO A 373 -23.91 2.44 -14.47
C PRO A 373 -22.84 1.37 -14.20
N LEU A 374 -22.00 1.54 -13.17
CA LEU A 374 -21.03 0.53 -12.74
C LEU A 374 -21.70 -0.66 -12.03
N TYR A 375 -22.92 -0.46 -11.53
CA TYR A 375 -23.70 -1.53 -10.93
C TYR A 375 -24.52 -2.29 -11.96
N GLU A 376 -24.80 -3.54 -11.63
CA GLU A 376 -25.87 -4.26 -12.29
C GLU A 376 -27.22 -3.57 -12.03
N ALA A 377 -28.10 -3.54 -13.04
CA ALA A 377 -29.43 -2.95 -12.89
C ALA A 377 -30.20 -3.57 -11.72
N GLY A 378 -30.92 -2.76 -10.96
CA GLY A 378 -31.81 -3.22 -9.89
C GLY A 378 -32.82 -4.29 -10.33
N CYS A 379 -33.35 -5.03 -9.36
CA CYS A 379 -34.40 -6.04 -9.59
C CYS A 379 -35.73 -5.63 -8.97
N GLU A 380 -36.83 -5.92 -9.68
CA GLU A 380 -38.19 -5.80 -9.16
C GLU A 380 -38.65 -7.17 -8.67
N ILE A 381 -38.96 -7.28 -7.38
CA ILE A 381 -39.34 -8.52 -6.73
C ILE A 381 -40.50 -8.31 -5.74
N GLU A 382 -41.37 -9.30 -5.59
CA GLU A 382 -42.41 -9.29 -4.55
C GLU A 382 -41.79 -9.73 -3.21
N VAL A 383 -41.77 -8.84 -2.23
CA VAL A 383 -41.17 -9.11 -0.93
C VAL A 383 -42.23 -9.13 0.17
N GLU A 384 -42.03 -9.98 1.18
CA GLU A 384 -42.81 -10.00 2.42
C GLU A 384 -42.11 -9.16 3.49
N LEU A 385 -42.79 -8.18 4.07
CA LEU A 385 -42.24 -7.35 5.14
C LEU A 385 -42.16 -8.13 6.46
N VAL A 386 -40.97 -8.26 7.03
CA VAL A 386 -40.73 -9.00 8.29
C VAL A 386 -40.62 -8.05 9.49
N SER A 387 -39.84 -6.99 9.37
CA SER A 387 -39.64 -6.01 10.45
C SER A 387 -39.23 -4.64 9.91
N GLN A 388 -39.40 -3.61 10.73
CA GLN A 388 -38.92 -2.25 10.49
C GLN A 388 -38.29 -1.71 11.77
N SER A 389 -37.25 -0.88 11.64
CA SER A 389 -36.60 -0.22 12.77
C SER A 389 -35.96 1.12 12.35
N ASP A 390 -35.41 1.85 13.32
CA ASP A 390 -34.63 3.06 13.07
C ASP A 390 -33.13 2.79 12.81
N GLY A 391 -32.73 1.51 12.76
CA GLY A 391 -31.39 1.06 12.40
C GLY A 391 -30.30 1.41 13.40
N ARG A 392 -30.64 1.75 14.65
CA ARG A 392 -29.67 2.04 15.70
C ARG A 392 -29.16 0.75 16.34
N PHE A 393 -27.84 0.66 16.53
CA PHE A 393 -27.24 -0.41 17.33
C PHE A 393 -25.95 0.05 18.01
N THR A 394 -25.62 -0.63 19.10
CA THR A 394 -24.30 -0.55 19.73
C THR A 394 -23.45 -1.68 19.18
N ILE A 395 -22.20 -1.40 18.80
CA ILE A 395 -21.28 -2.42 18.29
C ILE A 395 -21.12 -3.56 19.32
N GLU A 396 -21.02 -4.79 18.82
CA GLU A 396 -20.84 -5.99 19.65
C GLU A 396 -19.34 -6.27 19.89
N ASP A 397 -18.49 -5.90 18.94
CA ASP A 397 -17.03 -6.02 19.02
C ASP A 397 -16.37 -4.63 19.16
N PRO A 398 -15.80 -4.28 20.33
CA PRO A 398 -15.07 -3.03 20.52
C PRO A 398 -13.82 -2.91 19.63
N HIS A 399 -13.28 -4.03 19.14
CA HIS A 399 -12.15 -4.04 18.21
C HIS A 399 -12.58 -4.11 16.73
N SER A 400 -13.89 -3.97 16.47
CA SER A 400 -14.41 -3.94 15.10
C SER A 400 -13.81 -2.78 14.30
N HIS A 401 -13.69 -2.96 12.99
CA HIS A 401 -13.18 -1.91 12.11
C HIS A 401 -14.04 -0.64 12.15
N ILE A 402 -15.36 -0.74 12.38
CA ILE A 402 -16.24 0.44 12.44
C ILE A 402 -16.00 1.28 13.70
N ALA A 403 -15.49 0.69 14.78
CA ALA A 403 -15.13 1.40 16.00
C ALA A 403 -14.05 2.46 15.78
N SER A 404 -13.10 2.19 14.87
CA SER A 404 -12.04 3.15 14.50
C SER A 404 -12.62 4.44 13.89
N MET A 405 -13.79 4.35 13.28
CA MET A 405 -14.45 5.43 12.56
C MET A 405 -15.39 6.23 13.47
N LEU A 406 -16.29 5.55 14.19
CA LEU A 406 -17.44 6.18 14.87
C LEU A 406 -17.62 5.81 16.37
N GLY A 407 -16.75 4.97 16.95
CA GLY A 407 -16.91 4.53 18.33
C GLY A 407 -18.09 3.54 18.51
N TRP A 408 -18.87 3.70 19.58
CA TRP A 408 -19.84 2.66 20.02
C TRP A 408 -21.17 2.62 19.26
N GLN A 409 -21.69 3.76 18.83
CA GLN A 409 -23.09 3.90 18.38
C GLN A 409 -23.15 4.06 16.86
N ILE A 410 -23.88 3.16 16.20
CA ILE A 410 -24.02 3.14 14.74
C ILE A 410 -25.47 3.39 14.33
N HIS A 411 -25.64 4.04 13.18
CA HIS A 411 -26.95 4.44 12.65
C HIS A 411 -27.08 4.06 11.17
N MET A 412 -27.80 2.97 10.88
CA MET A 412 -28.12 2.56 9.50
C MET A 412 -29.24 3.41 8.86
N GLY A 413 -29.86 4.28 9.66
CA GLY A 413 -31.10 4.97 9.31
C GLY A 413 -32.29 4.00 9.30
N ALA A 414 -33.42 4.42 8.73
CA ALA A 414 -34.61 3.57 8.70
C ALA A 414 -34.29 2.25 7.98
N CYS A 415 -34.69 1.14 8.59
CA CYS A 415 -34.40 -0.19 8.09
C CYS A 415 -35.70 -0.97 7.87
N ALA A 416 -35.69 -1.84 6.86
CA ALA A 416 -36.74 -2.83 6.63
C ALA A 416 -36.11 -4.19 6.34
N VAL A 417 -36.49 -5.22 7.11
CA VAL A 417 -36.14 -6.60 6.80
C VAL A 417 -37.28 -7.20 5.99
N VAL A 418 -36.95 -7.74 4.82
CA VAL A 418 -37.92 -8.39 3.94
C VAL A 418 -37.46 -9.78 3.52
N ARG A 419 -38.40 -10.61 3.06
CA ARG A 419 -38.11 -11.97 2.56
C ARG A 419 -38.64 -12.18 1.16
N HIS A 420 -37.83 -12.87 0.34
CA HIS A 420 -38.23 -13.31 -0.99
C HIS A 420 -37.51 -14.61 -1.35
N ALA A 421 -38.25 -15.63 -1.79
CA ALA A 421 -37.69 -16.89 -2.30
C ALA A 421 -36.62 -17.56 -1.40
N GLY A 422 -36.75 -17.44 -0.07
CA GLY A 422 -35.79 -17.99 0.89
C GLY A 422 -34.57 -17.10 1.18
N VAL A 423 -34.49 -15.91 0.58
CA VAL A 423 -33.49 -14.87 0.84
C VAL A 423 -34.05 -13.85 1.84
N THR A 424 -33.26 -13.52 2.86
CA THR A 424 -33.52 -12.41 3.80
C THR A 424 -32.76 -11.18 3.31
N ILE A 425 -33.46 -10.06 3.13
CA ILE A 425 -32.89 -8.82 2.61
C ILE A 425 -33.07 -7.75 3.68
N LEU A 426 -31.97 -7.22 4.20
CA LEU A 426 -31.97 -6.05 5.07
C LEU A 426 -31.75 -4.80 4.22
N LEU A 427 -32.78 -3.97 4.13
CA LEU A 427 -32.74 -2.68 3.43
C LEU A 427 -32.42 -1.57 4.43
N THR A 428 -31.45 -0.71 4.10
CA THR A 428 -31.04 0.44 4.93
C THR A 428 -31.18 1.75 4.15
N THR A 429 -31.34 2.88 4.84
CA THR A 429 -31.32 4.21 4.20
C THR A 429 -29.95 4.90 4.23
N LYS A 430 -29.03 4.40 5.05
CA LYS A 430 -27.65 4.88 5.10
C LYS A 430 -26.69 3.74 4.75
N PRO A 431 -25.65 4.01 3.94
CA PRO A 431 -24.59 3.03 3.71
C PRO A 431 -23.90 2.73 5.04
N THR A 432 -23.88 1.45 5.43
CA THR A 432 -23.24 1.01 6.67
C THR A 432 -22.38 -0.22 6.37
N PRO A 433 -21.06 -0.15 6.58
CA PRO A 433 -20.18 -1.24 6.23
C PRO A 433 -20.39 -2.48 7.14
N PRO A 434 -20.24 -3.70 6.61
CA PRO A 434 -20.50 -4.94 7.34
C PRO A 434 -19.30 -5.31 8.23
N PHE A 435 -19.04 -4.48 9.23
CA PHE A 435 -17.88 -4.58 10.12
C PHE A 435 -18.23 -5.02 11.54
N ASP A 436 -19.52 -5.24 11.82
CA ASP A 436 -20.02 -5.72 13.11
C ASP A 436 -21.33 -6.52 12.89
N LEU A 437 -21.52 -7.62 13.63
CA LEU A 437 -22.70 -8.50 13.48
C LEU A 437 -23.97 -7.88 14.07
N GLY A 438 -23.83 -6.85 14.91
CA GLY A 438 -24.93 -6.01 15.42
C GLY A 438 -25.76 -5.41 14.30
N GLN A 439 -25.19 -5.26 13.09
CA GLN A 439 -25.92 -4.86 11.88
C GLN A 439 -27.11 -5.79 11.57
N TRP A 440 -26.93 -7.09 11.73
CA TRP A 440 -27.98 -8.10 11.53
C TRP A 440 -28.84 -8.28 12.78
N ARG A 441 -28.19 -8.45 13.93
CA ARG A 441 -28.85 -8.84 15.19
C ARG A 441 -29.79 -7.77 15.71
N SER A 442 -29.44 -6.49 15.56
CA SER A 442 -30.32 -5.36 15.91
C SER A 442 -31.62 -5.35 15.12
N GLN A 443 -31.65 -6.02 13.96
CA GLN A 443 -32.81 -6.10 13.06
C GLN A 443 -33.61 -7.41 13.24
N GLY A 444 -33.23 -8.23 14.23
CA GLY A 444 -33.86 -9.52 14.51
C GLY A 444 -33.40 -10.67 13.60
N VAL A 445 -32.30 -10.49 12.86
CA VAL A 445 -31.71 -11.53 12.02
C VAL A 445 -30.48 -12.10 12.73
N ASP A 446 -30.45 -13.41 12.93
CA ASP A 446 -29.30 -14.12 13.48
C ASP A 446 -28.38 -14.60 12.34
N PRO A 447 -27.24 -13.95 12.08
CA PRO A 447 -26.40 -14.28 10.94
C PRO A 447 -25.80 -15.70 11.03
N GLU A 448 -25.62 -16.26 12.22
CA GLU A 448 -25.11 -17.63 12.42
C GLU A 448 -26.08 -18.70 11.92
N LYS A 449 -27.36 -18.37 11.81
CA LYS A 449 -28.39 -19.29 11.31
C LYS A 449 -28.56 -19.26 9.80
N LEU A 450 -27.93 -18.33 9.10
CA LEU A 450 -28.00 -18.24 7.65
C LEU A 450 -27.09 -19.30 7.01
N PHE A 451 -27.50 -19.85 5.88
CA PHE A 451 -26.68 -20.75 5.08
C PHE A 451 -25.60 -19.99 4.29
N ALA A 452 -25.96 -18.86 3.69
CA ALA A 452 -25.05 -18.02 2.91
C ALA A 452 -25.29 -16.53 3.16
N ILE A 453 -24.23 -15.73 3.19
CA ILE A 453 -24.32 -14.29 3.45
C ILE A 453 -23.52 -13.54 2.38
N GLY A 454 -24.14 -12.61 1.67
CA GLY A 454 -23.43 -11.64 0.83
C GLY A 454 -22.86 -10.51 1.70
N VAL A 455 -21.56 -10.26 1.58
CA VAL A 455 -20.81 -9.30 2.41
C VAL A 455 -20.11 -8.27 1.52
N LYS A 456 -20.52 -7.01 1.67
CA LYS A 456 -20.06 -5.85 0.89
C LYS A 456 -18.79 -5.22 1.45
N ALA A 457 -17.67 -5.93 1.34
CA ALA A 457 -16.37 -5.53 1.88
C ALA A 457 -15.20 -6.22 1.15
N ALA A 458 -13.97 -5.77 1.41
CA ALA A 458 -12.75 -6.46 0.95
C ALA A 458 -12.07 -7.28 2.05
N VAL A 459 -11.60 -6.63 3.11
CA VAL A 459 -10.85 -7.28 4.21
C VAL A 459 -11.49 -7.01 5.57
N ALA A 460 -11.96 -5.79 5.81
CA ALA A 460 -12.42 -5.30 7.10
C ALA A 460 -13.52 -6.15 7.79
N HIS A 461 -14.40 -6.80 7.00
CA HIS A 461 -15.44 -7.70 7.52
C HIS A 461 -14.90 -8.91 8.30
N ARG A 462 -13.65 -9.32 8.05
CA ARG A 462 -13.06 -10.54 8.61
C ARG A 462 -13.10 -10.56 10.13
N GLN A 463 -12.90 -9.41 10.78
CA GLN A 463 -12.93 -9.33 12.24
C GLN A 463 -14.28 -9.77 12.81
N ALA A 464 -15.39 -9.31 12.23
CA ALA A 464 -16.73 -9.65 12.70
C ALA A 464 -17.26 -10.99 12.15
N TYR A 465 -16.97 -11.30 10.89
CA TYR A 465 -17.61 -12.43 10.20
C TYR A 465 -16.79 -13.73 10.23
N ASN A 466 -15.45 -13.69 10.29
CA ASN A 466 -14.66 -14.92 10.33
C ASN A 466 -15.00 -15.84 11.52
N PRO A 467 -15.28 -15.33 12.73
CA PRO A 467 -15.64 -16.18 13.87
C PRO A 467 -16.88 -17.05 13.64
N ILE A 468 -17.82 -16.60 12.79
CA ILE A 468 -19.05 -17.34 12.48
C ILE A 468 -18.96 -18.09 11.14
N ALA A 469 -17.98 -17.77 10.29
CA ALA A 469 -17.91 -18.27 8.92
C ALA A 469 -17.45 -19.73 8.85
N ARG A 470 -18.15 -20.52 8.04
CA ARG A 470 -17.68 -21.86 7.68
C ARG A 470 -16.67 -21.84 6.52
N ALA A 471 -16.85 -20.91 5.60
CA ALA A 471 -15.93 -20.61 4.50
C ALA A 471 -16.19 -19.20 3.96
N SER A 472 -15.23 -18.66 3.21
CA SER A 472 -15.33 -17.38 2.53
C SER A 472 -14.96 -17.54 1.05
N LEU A 473 -15.81 -17.03 0.17
CA LEU A 473 -15.62 -17.04 -1.28
C LEU A 473 -15.59 -15.58 -1.75
N TYR A 474 -14.46 -15.14 -2.31
CA TYR A 474 -14.34 -13.82 -2.91
C TYR A 474 -14.94 -13.85 -4.31
N VAL A 475 -15.88 -12.96 -4.59
CA VAL A 475 -16.68 -12.97 -5.81
C VAL A 475 -16.45 -11.68 -6.61
N ASN A 476 -16.14 -11.84 -7.89
CA ASN A 476 -16.02 -10.74 -8.83
C ASN A 476 -17.40 -10.33 -9.33
N THR A 477 -17.90 -9.17 -8.89
CA THR A 477 -19.13 -8.55 -9.39
C THR A 477 -18.85 -7.14 -9.93
N PRO A 478 -19.74 -6.56 -10.75
CA PRO A 478 -19.63 -5.15 -11.15
C PRO A 478 -19.81 -4.21 -9.96
N GLY A 479 -18.99 -3.16 -9.87
CA GLY A 479 -19.14 -2.12 -8.86
C GLY A 479 -18.00 -1.12 -8.84
N PRO A 480 -18.15 0.01 -8.13
CA PRO A 480 -17.19 1.10 -8.11
C PRO A 480 -15.89 0.77 -7.38
N CYS A 481 -15.87 -0.26 -6.53
CA CYS A 481 -14.70 -0.67 -5.76
C CYS A 481 -14.05 -1.95 -6.31
N THR A 482 -14.09 -2.16 -7.63
CA THR A 482 -13.50 -3.37 -8.24
C THR A 482 -12.02 -3.52 -7.84
N SER A 483 -11.61 -4.75 -7.54
CA SER A 483 -10.20 -5.06 -7.24
C SER A 483 -9.30 -5.00 -8.48
N ASN A 484 -9.88 -4.93 -9.70
CA ASN A 484 -9.11 -4.64 -10.90
C ASN A 484 -8.76 -3.15 -10.95
N THR A 485 -7.66 -2.78 -10.30
CA THR A 485 -7.21 -1.38 -10.25
C THR A 485 -6.86 -0.82 -11.63
N THR A 486 -6.55 -1.65 -12.62
CA THR A 486 -6.28 -1.18 -14.00
C THR A 486 -7.53 -0.66 -14.74
N ALA A 487 -8.73 -0.97 -14.22
CA ALA A 487 -9.99 -0.50 -14.80
C ALA A 487 -10.30 0.96 -14.48
N PHE A 488 -9.67 1.55 -13.47
CA PHE A 488 -9.96 2.93 -13.07
C PHE A 488 -9.30 3.96 -13.99
N PRO A 489 -9.99 5.07 -14.28
CA PRO A 489 -9.50 6.10 -15.19
C PRO A 489 -8.56 7.10 -14.48
N TYR A 490 -7.47 6.64 -13.86
CA TYR A 490 -6.50 7.53 -13.18
C TYR A 490 -5.90 8.57 -14.13
N ARG A 491 -5.90 9.83 -13.69
CA ARG A 491 -5.36 10.99 -14.38
C ARG A 491 -4.22 11.66 -13.61
N LEU A 492 -4.31 11.75 -12.29
CA LEU A 492 -3.32 12.43 -11.43
C LEU A 492 -2.22 11.48 -10.94
N LEU A 493 -2.52 10.18 -10.83
CA LEU A 493 -1.57 9.18 -10.39
C LEU A 493 -0.26 9.21 -11.19
N ARG A 494 0.87 9.25 -10.47
CA ARG A 494 2.20 9.23 -11.08
C ARG A 494 2.43 7.95 -11.89
N ARG A 495 3.20 8.06 -12.97
CA ARG A 495 3.59 6.94 -13.82
C ARG A 495 5.09 7.00 -14.07
N PRO A 496 5.77 5.84 -14.27
CA PRO A 496 5.24 4.48 -14.31
C PRO A 496 4.89 3.93 -12.93
N ILE A 497 3.83 3.13 -12.85
CA ILE A 497 3.30 2.49 -11.63
C ILE A 497 2.66 1.14 -11.93
N CYS A 498 2.92 0.13 -11.10
CA CYS A 498 2.33 -1.22 -11.19
C CYS A 498 0.98 -1.26 -10.44
N PRO A 499 -0.05 -1.97 -10.94
CA PRO A 499 -0.10 -2.75 -12.19
C PRO A 499 -0.50 -1.95 -13.44
N LEU A 500 -0.78 -0.64 -13.34
CA LEU A 500 -1.33 0.18 -14.42
C LEU A 500 -0.40 0.38 -15.62
N SER A 501 0.90 0.15 -15.45
CA SER A 501 1.92 0.28 -16.47
C SER A 501 3.08 -0.65 -16.17
N SER A 502 3.79 -1.06 -17.21
CA SER A 502 5.06 -1.77 -17.04
C SER A 502 6.07 -0.83 -16.37
N LEU A 503 6.60 -1.27 -15.23
CA LEU A 503 7.66 -0.52 -14.57
C LEU A 503 8.92 -0.56 -15.44
N PRO A 504 9.66 0.55 -15.54
CA PRO A 504 11.03 0.51 -16.03
C PRO A 504 11.78 -0.48 -15.15
N THR A 505 12.46 -1.42 -15.78
CA THR A 505 13.34 -2.37 -15.09
C THR A 505 14.30 -1.57 -14.22
N SER A 506 14.11 -1.66 -12.90
CA SER A 506 15.01 -1.04 -11.94
C SER A 506 16.42 -1.58 -12.18
N VAL A 507 17.45 -0.78 -11.86
CA VAL A 507 18.82 -1.29 -11.87
C VAL A 507 18.94 -2.45 -10.88
N TYR A 508 18.12 -2.46 -9.83
CA TYR A 508 17.95 -3.55 -8.89
C TYR A 508 16.83 -4.48 -9.32
N SER A 509 17.03 -5.79 -9.26
CA SER A 509 15.94 -6.76 -9.40
C SER A 509 16.19 -7.97 -8.52
N VAL A 510 15.15 -8.76 -8.28
CA VAL A 510 15.29 -10.10 -7.72
C VAL A 510 14.63 -11.07 -8.64
N GLU A 511 15.33 -12.17 -8.85
CA GLU A 511 14.97 -13.20 -9.80
C GLU A 511 15.11 -14.54 -9.09
N VAL A 512 14.25 -15.49 -9.44
CA VAL A 512 14.26 -16.82 -8.83
C VAL A 512 14.96 -17.79 -9.78
N LEU A 513 15.97 -18.50 -9.28
CA LEU A 513 16.65 -19.54 -10.05
C LEU A 513 15.73 -20.76 -10.23
N PRO A 514 16.00 -21.66 -11.19
CA PRO A 514 15.27 -22.92 -11.33
C PRO A 514 15.26 -23.80 -10.06
N SER A 515 16.22 -23.60 -9.15
CA SER A 515 16.29 -24.25 -7.84
C SER A 515 15.29 -23.69 -6.82
N GLY A 516 14.63 -22.56 -7.11
CA GLY A 516 13.84 -21.79 -6.15
C GLY A 516 14.66 -20.81 -5.30
N GLU A 517 15.99 -20.79 -5.43
CA GLU A 517 16.86 -19.87 -4.69
C GLU A 517 16.68 -18.43 -5.23
N PRO A 518 16.36 -17.44 -4.37
CA PRO A 518 16.24 -16.05 -4.78
C PRO A 518 17.62 -15.42 -4.98
N VAL A 519 17.78 -14.67 -6.07
CA VAL A 519 19.01 -13.98 -6.43
C VAL A 519 18.72 -12.50 -6.59
N THR A 520 19.48 -11.64 -5.91
CA THR A 520 19.39 -10.19 -6.07
C THR A 520 20.38 -9.71 -7.12
N LEU A 521 19.89 -9.04 -8.16
CA LEU A 521 20.69 -8.31 -9.12
C LEU A 521 20.76 -6.85 -8.69
N ARG A 522 21.95 -6.30 -8.56
CA ARG A 522 22.14 -4.91 -8.14
C ARG A 522 23.47 -4.34 -8.64
N PRO A 523 23.65 -3.01 -8.68
CA PRO A 523 24.97 -2.42 -8.84
C PRO A 523 25.95 -2.94 -7.78
N LEU A 524 27.22 -3.09 -8.18
CA LEU A 524 28.33 -3.22 -7.25
C LEU A 524 28.44 -1.92 -6.45
N GLN A 525 28.61 -2.03 -5.13
CA GLN A 525 28.72 -0.91 -4.21
C GLN A 525 30.14 -0.77 -3.67
N SER A 526 30.48 0.38 -3.09
CA SER A 526 31.83 0.63 -2.57
C SER A 526 32.17 -0.23 -1.36
N ASP A 527 31.17 -0.60 -0.57
CA ASP A 527 31.27 -1.47 0.61
C ASP A 527 31.22 -2.97 0.26
N ASP A 528 31.08 -3.34 -1.01
CA ASP A 528 31.23 -4.73 -1.46
C ASP A 528 32.68 -5.19 -1.58
N SER A 529 33.66 -4.32 -1.28
CA SER A 529 35.08 -4.56 -1.52
C SER A 529 35.56 -5.94 -1.07
N GLU A 530 35.20 -6.36 0.15
CA GLU A 530 35.58 -7.68 0.68
C GLU A 530 34.89 -8.82 -0.06
N ARG A 531 33.56 -8.74 -0.26
CA ARG A 531 32.76 -9.77 -0.94
C ARG A 531 33.17 -9.92 -2.40
N PHE A 532 33.46 -8.80 -3.06
CA PHE A 532 33.89 -8.77 -4.45
C PHE A 532 35.30 -9.33 -4.59
N THR A 533 36.20 -9.01 -3.65
CA THR A 533 37.53 -9.61 -3.57
C THR A 533 37.44 -11.12 -3.41
N GLU A 534 36.60 -11.60 -2.50
CA GLU A 534 36.36 -13.04 -2.33
C GLU A 534 35.86 -13.69 -3.62
N TYR A 535 34.87 -13.09 -4.27
CA TYR A 535 34.34 -13.57 -5.54
C TYR A 535 35.45 -13.71 -6.60
N VAL A 536 36.23 -12.66 -6.86
CA VAL A 536 37.25 -12.69 -7.93
C VAL A 536 38.40 -13.66 -7.63
N LEU A 537 38.79 -13.78 -6.37
CA LEU A 537 39.87 -14.69 -5.97
C LEU A 537 39.45 -16.16 -6.11
N ASN A 538 38.19 -16.47 -5.79
CA ASN A 538 37.65 -17.83 -5.83
C ASN A 538 37.28 -18.34 -7.24
N LEU A 539 37.29 -17.48 -8.26
CA LEU A 539 37.11 -17.94 -9.64
C LEU A 539 38.24 -18.89 -10.06
N SER A 540 37.88 -20.00 -10.72
CA SER A 540 38.85 -20.96 -11.25
C SER A 540 39.78 -20.35 -12.30
N VAL A 541 40.95 -20.97 -12.51
CA VAL A 541 41.89 -20.57 -13.57
C VAL A 541 41.22 -20.61 -14.95
N GLU A 542 40.34 -21.59 -15.17
CA GLU A 542 39.58 -21.71 -16.42
C GLU A 542 38.63 -20.52 -16.62
N THR A 543 37.86 -20.15 -15.60
CA THR A 543 36.95 -19.00 -15.66
C THR A 543 37.71 -17.67 -15.83
N LYS A 544 38.81 -17.47 -15.09
CA LYS A 544 39.70 -16.30 -15.24
C LYS A 544 40.34 -16.22 -16.63
N SER A 545 40.65 -17.36 -17.26
CA SER A 545 41.22 -17.37 -18.63
C SER A 545 40.21 -16.99 -19.73
N ARG A 546 38.91 -16.98 -19.40
CA ARG A 546 37.80 -16.72 -20.33
C ARG A 546 37.13 -15.35 -20.13
N TYR A 547 37.48 -14.68 -19.04
CA TYR A 547 36.98 -13.37 -18.64
C TYR A 547 38.19 -12.55 -18.22
N GLY A 548 38.58 -11.51 -18.95
CA GLY A 548 39.82 -10.75 -18.65
C GLY A 548 39.75 -9.23 -18.86
N PRO A 549 38.69 -8.53 -18.43
CA PRO A 549 38.60 -7.07 -18.58
C PRO A 549 39.54 -6.31 -17.63
N HIS A 550 40.02 -6.95 -16.56
CA HIS A 550 40.97 -6.43 -15.58
C HIS A 550 41.67 -7.59 -14.83
N PRO A 551 42.76 -7.34 -14.08
CA PRO A 551 43.37 -8.35 -13.20
C PRO A 551 42.40 -8.90 -12.14
N PHE A 552 42.62 -10.16 -11.72
CA PHE A 552 41.84 -10.85 -10.67
C PHE A 552 42.64 -10.93 -9.38
N ASP A 553 42.98 -9.78 -8.83
CA ASP A 553 43.69 -9.63 -7.56
C ASP A 553 42.94 -8.67 -6.62
N ARG A 554 43.31 -8.73 -5.34
CA ARG A 554 42.70 -7.93 -4.27
C ARG A 554 42.83 -6.43 -4.54
N ALA A 555 44.02 -5.96 -4.90
CA ALA A 555 44.28 -4.55 -5.11
C ALA A 555 43.38 -3.96 -6.21
N THR A 556 43.17 -4.72 -7.29
CA THR A 556 42.28 -4.34 -8.38
C THR A 556 40.80 -4.35 -7.93
N ALA A 557 40.38 -5.35 -7.16
CA ALA A 557 39.02 -5.43 -6.65
C ALA A 557 38.68 -4.26 -5.72
N GLU A 558 39.57 -3.94 -4.78
CA GLU A 558 39.47 -2.80 -3.86
C GLU A 558 39.39 -1.48 -4.63
N ALA A 559 40.32 -1.26 -5.58
CA ALA A 559 40.32 -0.06 -6.41
C ALA A 559 39.03 0.09 -7.24
N ILE A 560 38.48 -1.01 -7.79
CA ILE A 560 37.21 -0.98 -8.54
C ILE A 560 36.08 -0.47 -7.65
N CYS A 561 35.98 -0.96 -6.42
CA CYS A 561 34.95 -0.55 -5.46
C CYS A 561 35.11 0.92 -5.03
N GLU A 562 36.34 1.43 -4.95
CA GLU A 562 36.62 2.83 -4.62
C GLU A 562 36.29 3.80 -5.77
N THR A 563 36.45 3.37 -7.03
CA THR A 563 36.33 4.25 -8.21
C THR A 563 35.09 3.98 -9.06
N LEU A 564 33.98 3.56 -8.46
CA LEU A 564 32.76 3.24 -9.19
C LEU A 564 32.18 4.46 -9.93
N ASN A 565 31.97 4.32 -11.25
CA ASN A 565 31.34 5.34 -12.09
C ASN A 565 30.29 4.72 -13.01
N PRO A 566 29.01 4.66 -12.61
CA PRO A 566 27.96 4.00 -13.39
C PRO A 566 27.62 4.72 -14.70
N LYS A 567 28.01 5.99 -14.87
CA LYS A 567 27.83 6.73 -16.14
C LYS A 567 28.76 6.23 -17.24
N GLU A 568 29.96 5.78 -16.87
CA GLU A 568 30.91 5.22 -17.82
C GLU A 568 30.78 3.69 -17.92
N MET A 569 30.64 3.03 -16.77
CA MET A 569 30.64 1.58 -16.68
C MET A 569 29.77 1.11 -15.52
N LEU A 570 28.60 0.56 -15.86
CA LEU A 570 27.71 -0.05 -14.90
C LEU A 570 28.23 -1.45 -14.55
N ARG A 571 28.58 -1.62 -13.28
CA ARG A 571 29.02 -2.88 -12.70
C ARG A 571 27.87 -3.47 -11.92
N MET A 572 27.42 -4.65 -12.32
CA MET A 572 26.29 -5.34 -11.72
C MET A 572 26.78 -6.64 -11.10
N VAL A 573 26.24 -6.98 -9.93
CA VAL A 573 26.45 -8.25 -9.25
C VAL A 573 25.13 -9.00 -9.12
N ALA A 574 25.21 -10.32 -9.12
CA ALA A 574 24.15 -11.19 -8.65
C ALA A 574 24.56 -11.73 -7.28
N THR A 575 23.69 -11.62 -6.29
CA THR A 575 23.96 -12.04 -4.91
C THR A 575 22.91 -12.99 -4.38
N VAL A 576 23.33 -13.89 -3.51
CA VAL A 576 22.45 -14.75 -2.70
C VAL A 576 22.69 -14.42 -1.23
N SER A 577 21.64 -14.50 -0.42
CA SER A 577 21.76 -14.35 1.03
C SER A 577 21.54 -15.70 1.71
N ARG A 578 22.46 -16.10 2.59
CA ARG A 578 22.37 -17.30 3.43
C ARG A 578 22.69 -16.91 4.87
N ASN A 579 21.78 -17.20 5.80
CA ASN A 579 21.94 -16.89 7.23
C ASN A 579 22.26 -15.41 7.52
N GLY A 580 21.76 -14.47 6.70
CA GLY A 580 22.01 -13.04 6.85
C GLY A 580 23.30 -12.54 6.21
N GLU A 581 24.15 -13.43 5.67
CA GLU A 581 25.35 -13.06 4.93
C GLU A 581 25.08 -13.07 3.41
N GLU A 582 25.50 -12.01 2.74
CA GLU A 582 25.36 -11.86 1.29
C GLU A 582 26.63 -12.32 0.58
N ARG A 583 26.49 -13.19 -0.43
CA ARG A 583 27.58 -13.68 -1.28
C ARG A 583 27.36 -13.27 -2.73
N ILE A 584 28.39 -12.71 -3.37
CA ILE A 584 28.39 -12.45 -4.81
C ILE A 584 28.62 -13.78 -5.56
N ILE A 585 27.71 -14.10 -6.48
CA ILE A 585 27.73 -15.34 -7.27
C ILE A 585 27.88 -15.09 -8.77
N ALA A 586 27.74 -13.85 -9.22
CA ALA A 586 28.07 -13.45 -10.57
C ALA A 586 28.36 -11.95 -10.65
N TYR A 587 29.10 -11.56 -11.68
CA TYR A 587 29.53 -10.19 -11.93
C TYR A 587 29.49 -9.88 -13.41
N VAL A 588 28.92 -8.73 -13.77
CA VAL A 588 28.81 -8.30 -15.16
C VAL A 588 29.12 -6.83 -15.32
N LEU A 589 29.87 -6.55 -16.39
CA LEU A 589 30.24 -5.22 -16.84
C LEU A 589 29.36 -4.82 -18.01
N LEU A 590 28.76 -3.64 -17.92
CA LEU A 590 28.14 -2.97 -19.04
C LEU A 590 28.85 -1.61 -19.22
N LYS A 591 29.79 -1.54 -20.16
CA LYS A 591 30.45 -0.28 -20.52
C LYS A 591 29.55 0.51 -21.44
N MET A 592 29.27 1.77 -21.10
CA MET A 592 28.34 2.64 -21.86
C MET A 592 28.89 3.11 -23.20
N SER A 593 30.11 2.70 -23.54
CA SER A 593 30.78 2.90 -24.80
C SER A 593 31.38 1.58 -25.31
N VAL A 594 32.00 1.60 -26.49
CA VAL A 594 32.65 0.44 -27.10
C VAL A 594 34.17 0.56 -27.05
N LEU A 595 34.88 -0.57 -27.00
CA LEU A 595 36.34 -0.58 -27.03
C LEU A 595 36.87 -0.12 -28.40
N ASP A 596 37.99 0.61 -28.42
CA ASP A 596 38.58 1.08 -29.68
C ASP A 596 38.99 -0.06 -30.62
N GLY A 597 39.45 -1.19 -30.04
CA GLY A 597 39.72 -2.41 -30.79
C GLY A 597 38.47 -2.95 -31.47
N ASP A 598 37.35 -3.01 -30.74
CA ASP A 598 36.07 -3.47 -31.28
C ASP A 598 35.55 -2.51 -32.36
N ARG A 599 35.61 -1.19 -32.12
CA ARG A 599 35.19 -0.19 -33.11
C ARG A 599 35.90 -0.35 -34.45
N LYS A 600 37.23 -0.57 -34.43
CA LYS A 600 38.03 -0.79 -35.65
C LYS A 600 37.63 -2.09 -36.36
N ARG A 601 37.51 -3.19 -35.60
CA ARG A 601 37.20 -4.52 -36.16
C ARG A 601 35.81 -4.56 -36.78
N TYR A 602 34.80 -4.04 -36.08
CA TYR A 602 33.43 -3.96 -36.58
C TYR A 602 33.28 -2.96 -37.74
N GLY A 603 34.08 -1.89 -37.76
CA GLY A 603 34.15 -0.97 -38.91
C GLY A 603 34.62 -1.65 -40.20
N ILE A 604 35.62 -2.53 -40.12
CA ILE A 604 36.11 -3.32 -41.28
C ILE A 604 35.02 -4.28 -41.80
N LEU A 605 34.16 -4.77 -40.90
CA LEU A 605 33.03 -5.65 -41.23
C LEU A 605 31.80 -4.90 -41.79
N GLY A 606 31.89 -3.58 -42.00
CA GLY A 606 30.77 -2.75 -42.47
C GLY A 606 29.70 -2.51 -41.40
N MET A 607 30.02 -2.71 -40.12
CA MET A 607 29.10 -2.57 -39.00
C MET A 607 29.63 -1.54 -37.98
N PRO A 608 29.77 -0.25 -38.35
CA PRO A 608 30.39 0.75 -37.48
C PRO A 608 29.69 0.82 -36.12
N LEU A 609 30.47 0.86 -35.03
CA LEU A 609 29.98 1.02 -33.66
C LEU A 609 30.12 2.47 -33.19
N HIS A 610 29.08 2.99 -32.54
CA HIS A 610 28.96 4.35 -32.03
C HIS A 610 28.98 4.31 -30.50
N SER A 611 29.88 5.06 -29.85
CA SER A 611 30.00 5.01 -28.38
C SER A 611 28.87 5.72 -27.66
N GLU A 612 28.14 6.56 -28.39
CA GLU A 612 27.01 7.31 -27.90
C GLU A 612 25.77 6.42 -27.73
N THR A 613 25.67 5.34 -28.52
CA THR A 613 24.47 4.49 -28.60
C THR A 613 24.74 3.00 -28.40
N ASP A 614 25.98 2.52 -28.56
CA ASP A 614 26.34 1.11 -28.42
C ASP A 614 27.14 0.88 -27.14
N CYS A 615 27.05 -0.34 -26.59
CA CYS A 615 27.69 -0.71 -25.35
C CYS A 615 28.42 -2.06 -25.44
N THR A 616 29.36 -2.27 -24.53
CA THR A 616 30.13 -3.50 -24.43
C THR A 616 29.76 -4.26 -23.15
N LEU A 617 29.54 -5.57 -23.29
CA LEU A 617 29.13 -6.47 -22.22
C LEU A 617 30.21 -7.50 -21.88
N ALA A 618 30.44 -7.73 -20.58
CA ALA A 618 31.30 -8.82 -20.12
C ALA A 618 30.75 -9.46 -18.82
N PRO A 619 30.15 -10.66 -18.88
CA PRO A 619 29.67 -11.39 -17.71
C PRO A 619 30.66 -12.46 -17.22
N SER A 620 30.60 -12.75 -15.92
CA SER A 620 31.26 -13.86 -15.23
C SER A 620 30.32 -14.45 -14.19
N VAL A 621 30.41 -15.76 -13.95
CA VAL A 621 29.59 -16.50 -12.98
C VAL A 621 30.51 -17.39 -12.14
N ALA A 622 30.31 -17.40 -10.82
CA ALA A 622 31.05 -18.25 -9.89
C ALA A 622 30.94 -19.73 -10.31
N ASP A 623 32.04 -20.47 -10.21
CA ASP A 623 32.15 -21.83 -10.74
C ASP A 623 31.06 -22.77 -10.20
N ASP A 624 30.71 -22.66 -8.92
CA ASP A 624 29.67 -23.44 -8.25
C ASP A 624 28.24 -23.04 -8.65
N TYR A 625 28.04 -21.88 -9.27
CA TYR A 625 26.74 -21.38 -9.75
C TYR A 625 26.55 -21.48 -11.28
N GLN A 626 27.52 -22.05 -11.98
CA GLN A 626 27.41 -22.29 -13.40
C GLN A 626 26.32 -23.34 -13.71
N ASN A 627 25.61 -23.16 -14.82
CA ASN A 627 24.49 -24.00 -15.25
C ASN A 627 23.25 -23.98 -14.32
N GLN A 628 23.22 -23.12 -13.30
CA GLN A 628 22.07 -22.96 -12.40
C GLN A 628 21.10 -21.84 -12.82
N GLY A 629 21.23 -21.31 -14.04
CA GLY A 629 20.34 -20.25 -14.55
C GLY A 629 20.76 -18.81 -14.22
N VAL A 630 21.79 -18.60 -13.39
CA VAL A 630 22.28 -17.26 -12.99
C VAL A 630 22.61 -16.37 -14.19
N GLY A 631 23.37 -16.90 -15.17
CA GLY A 631 23.71 -16.15 -16.38
C GLY A 631 22.47 -15.72 -17.19
N SER A 632 21.46 -16.59 -17.27
CA SER A 632 20.19 -16.28 -17.97
C SER A 632 19.40 -15.18 -17.27
N VAL A 633 19.34 -15.23 -15.94
CA VAL A 633 18.71 -14.23 -15.10
C VAL A 633 19.38 -12.86 -15.27
N MET A 634 20.72 -12.82 -15.20
CA MET A 634 21.48 -11.58 -15.42
C MET A 634 21.31 -11.04 -16.83
N MET A 635 21.37 -11.89 -17.85
CA MET A 635 21.22 -11.47 -19.24
C MET A 635 19.84 -10.86 -19.48
N ARG A 636 18.77 -11.52 -19.01
CA ARG A 636 17.40 -11.00 -19.12
C ARG A 636 17.28 -9.59 -18.54
N HIS A 637 17.79 -9.41 -17.31
CA HIS A 637 17.76 -8.12 -16.61
C HIS A 637 18.50 -7.04 -17.39
N LEU A 638 19.70 -7.35 -17.88
CA LEU A 638 20.51 -6.40 -18.64
C LEU A 638 19.92 -6.04 -19.99
N LEU A 639 19.32 -7.00 -20.71
CA LEU A 639 18.65 -6.72 -21.98
C LEU A 639 17.41 -5.85 -21.80
N ASN A 640 16.74 -5.94 -20.65
CA ASN A 640 15.66 -5.02 -20.30
C ASN A 640 16.18 -3.63 -19.89
N LEU A 641 17.33 -3.58 -19.21
CA LEU A 641 17.93 -2.34 -18.70
C LEU A 641 18.64 -1.52 -19.79
N ALA A 642 19.37 -2.15 -20.69
CA ALA A 642 20.22 -1.47 -21.68
C ALA A 642 19.47 -0.47 -22.58
N PRO A 643 18.26 -0.78 -23.13
CA PRO A 643 17.47 0.20 -23.87
C PRO A 643 17.07 1.42 -23.04
N GLN A 644 16.83 1.24 -21.74
CA GLN A 644 16.46 2.33 -20.81
C GLN A 644 17.65 3.24 -20.52
N LEU A 645 18.86 2.72 -20.63
CA LEU A 645 20.11 3.49 -20.60
C LEU A 645 20.47 4.08 -21.99
N GLY A 646 19.51 4.09 -22.92
CA GLY A 646 19.67 4.64 -24.26
C GLY A 646 20.60 3.84 -25.15
N ARG A 647 20.81 2.55 -24.87
CA ARG A 647 21.66 1.67 -25.70
C ARG A 647 20.83 1.01 -26.80
N GLN A 648 21.40 0.91 -27.99
CA GLN A 648 20.77 0.35 -29.19
C GLN A 648 21.39 -0.97 -29.62
N ARG A 649 22.68 -1.19 -29.36
CA ARG A 649 23.37 -2.45 -29.66
C ARG A 649 24.32 -2.84 -28.53
N ILE A 650 24.51 -4.15 -28.40
CA ILE A 650 25.45 -4.75 -27.45
C ILE A 650 26.48 -5.59 -28.20
N VAL A 651 27.76 -5.39 -27.89
CA VAL A 651 28.86 -6.25 -28.33
C VAL A 651 29.57 -6.89 -27.13
N LEU A 652 30.23 -8.02 -27.34
CA LEU A 652 30.99 -8.71 -26.28
C LEU A 652 32.38 -8.10 -26.13
N TRP A 653 32.81 -7.90 -24.88
CA TRP A 653 34.12 -7.30 -24.56
C TRP A 653 35.28 -8.13 -25.12
N GLY A 654 35.90 -7.65 -26.20
CA GLY A 654 36.95 -8.40 -26.88
C GLY A 654 36.47 -9.75 -27.43
N GLY A 655 35.19 -9.83 -27.82
CA GLY A 655 34.60 -11.04 -28.40
C GLY A 655 34.39 -12.20 -27.42
N VAL A 656 34.14 -13.39 -27.98
CA VAL A 656 34.05 -14.65 -27.22
C VAL A 656 35.02 -15.67 -27.81
N GLN A 657 35.78 -16.35 -26.95
CA GLN A 657 36.71 -17.40 -27.39
C GLN A 657 35.97 -18.49 -28.16
N ALA A 658 36.37 -18.75 -29.40
CA ALA A 658 35.76 -19.75 -30.28
C ALA A 658 35.72 -21.16 -29.67
N PRO A 659 36.74 -21.63 -28.91
CA PRO A 659 36.69 -22.91 -28.21
C PRO A 659 35.70 -22.98 -27.03
N ASN A 660 35.14 -21.85 -26.59
CA ASN A 660 34.16 -21.80 -25.50
C ASN A 660 32.74 -21.98 -26.05
N GLU A 661 32.45 -23.19 -26.55
CA GLU A 661 31.16 -23.53 -27.18
C GLU A 661 29.95 -23.21 -26.28
N ARG A 662 30.12 -23.38 -24.96
CA ARG A 662 29.07 -23.05 -23.97
C ARG A 662 28.71 -21.57 -24.01
N ALA A 663 29.71 -20.68 -24.00
CA ALA A 663 29.46 -19.25 -24.07
C ALA A 663 28.90 -18.83 -25.44
N VAL A 664 29.44 -19.37 -26.53
CA VAL A 664 28.93 -19.10 -27.89
C VAL A 664 27.46 -19.50 -28.01
N HIS A 665 27.09 -20.69 -27.52
CA HIS A 665 25.71 -21.17 -27.52
C HIS A 665 24.81 -20.29 -26.63
N PHE A 666 25.30 -19.89 -25.46
CA PHE A 666 24.59 -19.00 -24.56
C PHE A 666 24.26 -17.65 -25.23
N TYR A 667 25.24 -16.97 -25.83
CA TYR A 667 25.01 -15.70 -26.51
C TYR A 667 24.09 -15.84 -27.72
N THR A 668 24.26 -16.90 -28.52
CA THR A 668 23.38 -17.18 -29.66
C THR A 668 21.92 -17.33 -29.24
N ARG A 669 21.67 -18.04 -28.13
CA ARG A 669 20.31 -18.21 -27.57
C ARG A 669 19.66 -16.88 -27.20
N TRP A 670 20.46 -15.90 -26.76
CA TRP A 670 20.02 -14.56 -26.40
C TRP A 670 19.99 -13.59 -27.59
N GLY A 671 20.11 -14.10 -28.82
CA GLY A 671 19.95 -13.32 -30.04
C GLY A 671 21.24 -12.68 -30.57
N PHE A 672 22.39 -12.90 -29.93
CA PHE A 672 23.65 -12.42 -30.49
C PHE A 672 24.00 -13.19 -31.77
N ARG A 673 24.45 -12.46 -32.79
CA ARG A 673 24.83 -13.01 -34.10
C ARG A 673 26.34 -12.95 -34.25
N LYS A 674 26.98 -14.05 -34.68
CA LYS A 674 28.39 -14.04 -35.10
C LYS A 674 28.50 -13.22 -36.39
N VAL A 675 29.36 -12.21 -36.40
CA VAL A 675 29.58 -11.32 -37.56
C VAL A 675 31.02 -11.26 -38.04
N GLY A 676 31.96 -11.78 -37.25
CA GLY A 676 33.38 -11.80 -37.58
C GLY A 676 34.16 -12.75 -36.69
N GLU A 677 35.45 -12.87 -36.98
CA GLU A 677 36.41 -13.62 -36.19
C GLU A 677 37.78 -12.95 -36.23
N PHE A 678 38.53 -13.11 -35.16
CA PHE A 678 39.85 -12.51 -35.03
C PHE A 678 40.71 -13.29 -34.04
N PHE A 679 42.02 -13.10 -34.15
CA PHE A 679 43.00 -13.81 -33.35
C PHE A 679 43.69 -12.88 -32.36
N THR A 680 43.78 -13.31 -31.10
CA THR A 680 44.64 -12.71 -30.07
C THR A 680 45.76 -13.70 -29.72
N ASP A 681 45.63 -14.37 -28.58
CA ASP A 681 46.30 -15.59 -28.14
C ASP A 681 45.47 -16.85 -28.48
N LYS A 682 44.17 -16.66 -28.70
CA LYS A 682 43.19 -17.67 -29.13
C LYS A 682 42.31 -17.09 -30.25
N ASN A 683 41.59 -17.96 -30.94
CA ASN A 683 40.57 -17.52 -31.89
C ASN A 683 39.32 -17.02 -31.14
N ASN A 684 38.79 -15.87 -31.55
CA ASN A 684 37.62 -15.22 -30.95
C ASN A 684 36.57 -14.89 -32.02
N TYR A 685 35.30 -14.93 -31.63
CA TYR A 685 34.19 -14.49 -32.46
C TYR A 685 33.70 -13.12 -32.05
N ASP A 686 33.44 -12.29 -33.06
CA ASP A 686 32.65 -11.07 -32.90
C ASP A 686 31.18 -11.41 -32.90
N MET A 687 30.52 -11.05 -31.82
CA MET A 687 29.08 -11.25 -31.65
C MET A 687 28.39 -9.94 -31.33
N ILE A 688 27.26 -9.69 -31.99
CA ILE A 688 26.47 -8.45 -31.82
C ILE A 688 25.00 -8.77 -31.61
N LEU A 689 24.36 -7.99 -30.76
CA LEU A 689 22.92 -8.00 -30.52
C LEU A 689 22.36 -6.60 -30.80
N ASP A 690 21.37 -6.53 -31.68
CA ASP A 690 20.55 -5.34 -31.88
C ASP A 690 19.40 -5.35 -30.87
N LEU A 691 19.27 -4.28 -30.09
CA LEU A 691 18.18 -4.14 -29.13
C LEU A 691 16.92 -3.62 -29.83
N PRO A 692 15.72 -4.03 -29.43
CA PRO A 692 14.49 -3.53 -30.00
C PRO A 692 14.40 -2.00 -29.81
N THR A 693 14.18 -1.28 -30.91
CA THR A 693 13.83 0.15 -30.87
C THR A 693 12.49 0.32 -30.17
N ARG A 694 12.44 1.13 -29.11
CA ARG A 694 11.17 1.54 -28.48
C ARG A 694 10.40 2.49 -29.37
#